data_AF-A0A5E3XMY0-F1
#
_entry.id   AF-A0A5E3XMY0-F1
#
_cell.length_a   1.000
_cell.length_b   1.000
_cell.length_c   1.000
_cell.angle_alpha   90.00
_cell.angle_beta   90.00
_cell.angle_gamma   90.00
#
_symmetry.space_group_name_H-M   'P 1'
#
loop_
_entity.id
_entity.type
_entity.pdbx_description
1 polymer ?
#
loop_
_entity_poly.entity_id
_entity_poly.type
_entity_poly.pdbx_seq_one_letter_code
_entity_poly.pdbx_strand_id
1 'polypeptide(L)'
;MAPAPFTKVTSTNTDDPELALPDHTLTGSESTPQRLKLSGYMRNHSGHAFIRAKPLYKSLAKEMRGMFLGPMPVMTFLKRFLPCETERTCPNISIGVREADFKLKKRVPGKTAEDKICNAINDSDVLTNLHFQNTSDSPLSMFESFPESERAERKIDISAFIRTQPGVAPKPAFEVLRLPIELKPPAVDIVVNPTAKSSEERKTQGFEHQTPEAVEARGQLSSYTVHQFQHQDCTHAFSVLIFGLQARLLRTDHSGVIVTEAFDYTKGDLFTEFLWRLDRAVGGDGTDEAGVDKSVTRLAHDDEVVLKARQAFAKAEDELPYVITPETQLRKVLVWDEYACASDEELSPRELIVAPSVQHSFSPLGRYTLSFPAYDPKTDTVCWMKDAWRLEEDGFEKEGDTYAKLAKLEGIEGLIPEVLCAGDVRDSNGDVQATVTQDYVDAEWAARSDNIHRYVHYRIVFKTIGRPLTTFKNTKELVQVLADALKAHTIAFKKGMILHRDISINNILIKNGRGLLIDWDMCKHLEEKEPRIPWRTGTWQFIAAQLLDSPKSTTHTLCHDLESFLWLLLYATLRYRYRLPHLTAPVDDIQAQSMFPDLEAEEDTPATQAVPVKQAEVTYMDWPEVQDYVHHLFDDKKEQGQATPKGGERKMHFLLGNAGHPLNDHIARSVDDASTRIPVPLAKLITELRGLFGPLYGALAGKTPNAVQAYADKHFRSAIYVEYCFKQALKAQDWRDDDAGQDHFVFEQRSRKRRRDVEDHSDSEAGDDDEVPQGIQTFAGRVLRSRSKRQRVADGDESPTRPGGRAASAPSLLR
;
A
#
# COMPACT_ATOMS: atom_id res chain seq x y z
N MET A 1 35.47 -29.97 -11.58
CA MET A 1 35.18 -28.79 -12.41
C MET A 1 34.74 -27.69 -11.45
N ALA A 2 35.49 -26.58 -11.37
CA ALA A 2 35.02 -25.41 -10.66
C ALA A 2 33.68 -24.96 -11.28
N PRO A 3 32.67 -24.56 -10.49
CA PRO A 3 31.46 -23.98 -11.06
C PRO A 3 31.86 -22.81 -11.95
N ALA A 4 31.19 -22.67 -13.10
CA ALA A 4 31.40 -21.54 -14.01
C ALA A 4 31.41 -20.24 -13.20
N PRO A 5 32.28 -19.26 -13.52
CA PRO A 5 32.28 -17.99 -12.81
C PRO A 5 30.86 -17.42 -12.89
N PHE A 6 30.21 -17.31 -11.74
CA PHE A 6 28.92 -16.64 -11.63
C PHE A 6 29.06 -15.31 -12.38
N THR A 7 28.23 -15.10 -13.40
CA THR A 7 28.19 -13.83 -14.13
C THR A 7 27.82 -12.76 -13.10
N LYS A 8 28.81 -11.97 -12.66
CA LYS A 8 28.64 -10.88 -11.70
C LYS A 8 27.93 -9.72 -12.38
N VAL A 9 26.63 -9.88 -12.60
CA VAL A 9 25.78 -8.83 -13.18
C VAL A 9 25.34 -7.92 -12.04
N THR A 10 25.95 -6.75 -11.92
CA THR A 10 25.55 -5.75 -10.92
C THR A 10 24.82 -4.59 -11.57
N SER A 11 24.24 -3.70 -10.77
CA SER A 11 23.53 -2.51 -11.28
C SER A 11 24.37 -1.61 -12.19
N THR A 12 25.70 -1.63 -12.08
CA THR A 12 26.64 -0.89 -12.94
C THR A 12 27.21 -1.72 -14.10
N ASN A 13 26.90 -3.00 -14.19
CA ASN A 13 27.45 -3.94 -15.18
C ASN A 13 26.38 -4.92 -15.68
N THR A 14 25.18 -4.40 -15.94
CA THR A 14 24.05 -5.16 -16.47
C THR A 14 23.77 -4.76 -17.92
N ASP A 15 23.60 -5.76 -18.79
CA ASP A 15 23.26 -5.56 -20.19
C ASP A 15 21.77 -5.17 -20.38
N ASP A 16 20.94 -5.36 -19.35
CA ASP A 16 19.55 -4.93 -19.34
C ASP A 16 19.44 -3.46 -18.90
N PRO A 17 19.07 -2.52 -19.80
CA PRO A 17 18.94 -1.10 -19.49
C PRO A 17 17.79 -0.79 -18.52
N GLU A 18 16.77 -1.66 -18.39
CA GLU A 18 15.74 -1.49 -17.35
C GLU A 18 16.31 -1.76 -15.95
N LEU A 19 17.39 -2.56 -15.84
CA LEU A 19 18.04 -2.94 -14.59
C LEU A 19 19.33 -2.14 -14.27
N ALA A 20 19.89 -1.40 -15.24
CA ALA A 20 21.09 -0.56 -15.08
C ALA A 20 20.81 0.75 -14.31
N LEU A 21 21.52 1.00 -13.20
CA LEU A 21 21.41 2.30 -12.50
C LEU A 21 22.12 3.37 -13.34
N PRO A 22 21.49 4.51 -13.66
CA PRO A 22 22.10 5.54 -14.50
C PRO A 22 23.39 6.05 -13.87
N ASP A 23 24.41 6.29 -14.69
CA ASP A 23 25.67 6.81 -14.20
C ASP A 23 25.49 8.27 -13.72
N HIS A 24 26.07 8.58 -12.56
CA HIS A 24 26.00 9.88 -11.90
C HIS A 24 26.58 11.04 -12.74
N THR A 25 27.28 10.73 -13.84
CA THR A 25 27.72 11.71 -14.84
C THR A 25 26.98 11.51 -16.15
N LEU A 26 25.98 12.37 -16.38
CA LEU A 26 25.36 12.67 -17.69
C LEU A 26 24.60 11.52 -18.37
N THR A 27 23.32 11.81 -18.66
CA THR A 27 22.38 11.14 -19.58
C THR A 27 21.47 10.03 -19.02
N GLY A 28 20.18 10.36 -18.96
CA GLY A 28 19.25 9.64 -19.84
C GLY A 28 18.66 8.30 -19.39
N SER A 29 18.40 8.05 -18.10
CA SER A 29 17.39 7.04 -17.75
C SER A 29 15.97 7.59 -18.00
N GLU A 30 15.28 7.01 -18.98
CA GLU A 30 13.86 7.22 -19.29
C GLU A 30 12.92 6.49 -18.33
N SER A 31 13.45 5.62 -17.46
CA SER A 31 12.66 4.98 -16.41
C SER A 31 12.48 5.95 -15.25
N THR A 32 11.30 6.56 -15.22
CA THR A 32 10.90 7.58 -14.25
C THR A 32 11.04 7.02 -12.83
N PRO A 33 11.76 7.67 -11.90
CA PRO A 33 11.67 7.34 -10.48
C PRO A 33 10.35 7.94 -9.97
N GLN A 34 9.23 7.34 -10.38
CA GLN A 34 7.98 7.42 -9.65
C GLN A 34 8.16 6.51 -8.44
N ARG A 35 8.39 7.09 -7.25
CA ARG A 35 8.04 6.38 -6.02
C ARG A 35 6.52 6.30 -6.03
N LEU A 36 5.98 5.17 -6.46
CA LEU A 36 4.55 4.92 -6.44
C LEU A 36 4.10 5.15 -4.99
N LYS A 37 3.25 6.17 -4.76
CA LYS A 37 2.60 6.36 -3.46
C LYS A 37 1.60 5.19 -3.31
N LEU A 38 2.10 4.03 -2.89
CA LEU A 38 1.28 2.87 -2.53
C LEU A 38 0.77 3.04 -1.08
N SER A 39 0.23 4.21 -0.76
CA SER A 39 -0.55 4.40 0.47
C SER A 39 -2.00 4.55 0.06
N GLY A 40 -2.87 3.69 0.56
CA GLY A 40 -4.30 3.74 0.27
C GLY A 40 -5.14 3.33 1.46
N TYR A 41 -6.34 3.89 1.56
CA TYR A 41 -7.43 3.34 2.36
C TYR A 41 -7.57 1.85 2.00
N MET A 42 -7.49 0.95 3.00
CA MET A 42 -8.05 -0.40 2.83
C MET A 42 -9.56 -0.28 2.80
N ARG A 43 -10.09 0.08 1.64
CA ARG A 43 -11.41 -0.31 1.15
C ARG A 43 -11.39 -0.19 -0.37
N ASN A 44 -11.48 -1.34 -1.02
CA ASN A 44 -11.70 -1.55 -2.46
C ASN A 44 -10.49 -1.43 -3.40
N HIS A 45 -9.45 -2.21 -3.12
CA HIS A 45 -9.07 -3.19 -4.15
C HIS A 45 -10.07 -4.35 -4.01
N SER A 46 -11.19 -4.24 -4.71
CA SER A 46 -12.19 -5.31 -4.78
C SER A 46 -11.53 -6.55 -5.37
N GLY A 47 -11.33 -7.56 -4.53
CA GLY A 47 -10.84 -8.87 -4.93
C GLY A 47 -9.44 -9.16 -4.41
N HIS A 48 -9.23 -10.43 -4.11
CA HIS A 48 -8.03 -11.11 -3.61
C HIS A 48 -6.71 -10.90 -4.40
N ALA A 49 -6.54 -9.80 -5.14
CA ALA A 49 -5.35 -9.48 -5.93
C ALA A 49 -4.08 -9.34 -5.07
N PHE A 50 -4.22 -8.91 -3.81
CA PHE A 50 -3.11 -8.80 -2.85
C PHE A 50 -2.73 -10.10 -2.13
N ILE A 51 -3.42 -11.21 -2.43
CA ILE A 51 -3.09 -12.53 -1.88
C ILE A 51 -1.89 -13.19 -2.60
N ARG A 52 -1.56 -12.75 -3.82
CA ARG A 52 -0.47 -13.39 -4.58
C ARG A 52 0.89 -12.77 -4.23
N ALA A 53 1.75 -13.57 -3.62
CA ALA A 53 3.13 -13.25 -3.30
C ALA A 53 3.92 -12.63 -4.48
N LYS A 54 3.82 -13.22 -5.68
CA LYS A 54 4.67 -12.82 -6.84
C LYS A 54 4.46 -11.38 -7.35
N PRO A 55 3.24 -10.89 -7.60
CA PRO A 55 3.02 -9.49 -7.95
C PRO A 55 3.60 -8.50 -6.92
N LEU A 56 3.42 -8.78 -5.63
CA LEU A 56 3.97 -7.95 -4.56
C LEU A 56 5.51 -7.95 -4.61
N TYR A 57 6.13 -9.13 -4.77
CA TYR A 57 7.59 -9.23 -4.85
C TYR A 57 8.13 -8.42 -6.03
N LYS A 58 7.47 -8.47 -7.19
CA LYS A 58 7.88 -7.68 -8.34
C LYS A 58 7.76 -6.17 -8.09
N SER A 59 6.71 -5.73 -7.41
CA SER A 59 6.54 -4.31 -7.03
C SER A 59 7.63 -3.86 -6.07
N LEU A 60 7.84 -4.62 -5.00
CA LEU A 60 8.86 -4.35 -3.99
C LEU A 60 10.27 -4.41 -4.59
N ALA A 61 10.56 -5.36 -5.47
CA ALA A 61 11.87 -5.45 -6.11
C ALA A 61 12.21 -4.20 -6.93
N LYS A 62 11.21 -3.58 -7.58
CA LYS A 62 11.39 -2.30 -8.29
C LYS A 62 11.62 -1.15 -7.32
N GLU A 63 10.87 -1.12 -6.23
CA GLU A 63 10.93 -0.05 -5.22
C GLU A 63 12.22 -0.07 -4.41
N MET A 64 12.71 -1.26 -4.06
CA MET A 64 13.88 -1.46 -3.20
C MET A 64 15.21 -1.26 -3.94
N ARG A 65 15.17 -0.90 -5.23
CA ARG A 65 16.35 -0.70 -6.06
C ARG A 65 17.13 0.54 -5.64
N GLY A 66 18.44 0.39 -5.44
CA GLY A 66 19.31 1.45 -4.94
C GLY A 66 19.27 1.60 -3.41
N MET A 67 18.31 0.95 -2.74
CA MET A 67 18.04 1.11 -1.31
C MET A 67 18.89 0.17 -0.44
N PHE A 68 19.80 -0.60 -1.04
CA PHE A 68 20.72 -1.48 -0.33
C PHE A 68 22.06 -0.79 -0.10
N LEU A 69 22.64 -1.00 1.08
CA LEU A 69 23.94 -0.48 1.49
C LEU A 69 24.80 -1.62 2.04
N GLY A 70 26.02 -1.76 1.53
CA GLY A 70 26.89 -2.87 1.91
C GLY A 70 28.01 -3.14 0.92
N PRO A 71 28.70 -4.30 1.06
CA PRO A 71 28.59 -5.22 2.18
C PRO A 71 29.34 -4.72 3.42
N MET A 72 28.64 -4.61 4.54
CA MET A 72 29.23 -4.23 5.83
C MET A 72 29.98 -5.42 6.47
N PRO A 73 31.15 -5.22 7.08
CA PRO A 73 31.82 -6.30 7.82
C PRO A 73 30.95 -6.84 8.96
N VAL A 74 30.88 -8.17 9.11
CA VAL A 74 29.89 -8.81 10.02
C VAL A 74 30.05 -8.33 11.46
N MET A 75 31.28 -8.29 11.99
CA MET A 75 31.50 -7.84 13.37
C MET A 75 31.21 -6.36 13.58
N THR A 76 31.40 -5.51 12.56
CA THR A 76 31.00 -4.10 12.62
C THR A 76 29.48 -3.98 12.70
N PHE A 77 28.75 -4.79 11.92
CA PHE A 77 27.30 -4.87 11.97
C PHE A 77 26.81 -5.30 13.36
N LEU A 78 27.38 -6.37 13.93
CA LEU A 78 27.00 -6.85 15.26
C LEU A 78 27.26 -5.83 16.35
N LYS A 79 28.45 -5.21 16.37
CA LYS A 79 28.81 -4.20 17.38
C LYS A 79 27.90 -2.98 17.34
N ARG A 80 27.44 -2.59 16.14
CA ARG A 80 26.65 -1.38 15.97
C ARG A 80 25.15 -1.61 16.22
N PHE A 81 24.58 -2.67 15.67
CA PHE A 81 23.13 -2.87 15.67
C PHE A 81 22.65 -3.87 16.73
N LEU A 82 23.56 -4.66 17.29
CA LEU A 82 23.28 -5.58 18.40
C LEU A 82 24.41 -5.43 19.45
N PRO A 83 24.59 -4.23 20.02
CA PRO A 83 25.55 -4.04 21.10
C PRO A 83 25.17 -4.95 22.27
N CYS A 84 26.16 -5.59 22.87
CA CYS A 84 25.95 -6.45 24.04
C CYS A 84 27.13 -6.25 24.97
N GLU A 85 26.83 -5.91 26.23
CA GLU A 85 27.84 -5.71 27.27
C GLU A 85 28.34 -7.03 27.86
N THR A 86 27.50 -8.07 27.80
CA THR A 86 27.89 -9.40 28.25
C THR A 86 28.74 -10.10 27.18
N GLU A 87 29.77 -10.81 27.60
CA GLU A 87 30.54 -11.69 26.72
C GLU A 87 29.88 -13.07 26.62
N ARG A 88 29.86 -13.63 25.41
CA ARG A 88 29.35 -14.98 25.18
C ARG A 88 30.34 -16.03 25.69
N THR A 89 29.90 -16.82 26.67
CA THR A 89 30.71 -17.90 27.28
C THR A 89 30.29 -19.31 26.84
N CYS A 90 29.15 -19.45 26.16
CA CYS A 90 28.65 -20.73 25.67
C CYS A 90 29.37 -21.17 24.37
N PRO A 91 29.43 -22.48 24.07
CA PRO A 91 30.04 -22.97 22.84
C PRO A 91 29.29 -22.51 21.58
N ASN A 92 29.94 -22.64 20.42
CA ASN A 92 29.31 -22.33 19.14
C ASN A 92 28.25 -23.38 18.78
N ILE A 93 27.14 -22.93 18.19
CA ILE A 93 26.08 -23.81 17.68
C ILE A 93 26.66 -24.63 16.52
N SER A 94 26.58 -25.96 16.60
CA SER A 94 27.09 -26.85 15.56
C SER A 94 26.00 -27.16 14.52
N ILE A 95 26.04 -26.47 13.37
CA ILE A 95 25.05 -26.62 12.30
C ILE A 95 25.61 -27.58 11.23
N GLY A 96 25.21 -28.86 11.31
CA GLY A 96 25.70 -29.95 10.45
C GLY A 96 25.07 -30.04 9.05
N VAL A 97 24.85 -28.91 8.37
CA VAL A 97 24.26 -28.86 7.02
C VAL A 97 25.34 -28.96 5.94
N ARG A 98 25.05 -29.66 4.84
CA ARG A 98 25.95 -29.81 3.68
C ARG A 98 25.26 -29.32 2.41
N GLU A 99 26.03 -28.99 1.36
CA GLU A 99 25.46 -28.58 0.07
C GLU A 99 24.42 -29.55 -0.52
N ALA A 100 24.59 -30.85 -0.26
CA ALA A 100 23.66 -31.88 -0.72
C ALA A 100 22.25 -31.75 -0.09
N ASP A 101 22.16 -31.17 1.11
CA ASP A 101 20.90 -30.98 1.82
C ASP A 101 20.00 -29.92 1.15
N PHE A 102 20.58 -29.01 0.36
CA PHE A 102 19.87 -28.02 -0.45
C PHE A 102 19.39 -28.57 -1.81
N LYS A 103 19.79 -29.80 -2.16
CA LYS A 103 19.50 -30.44 -3.47
C LYS A 103 18.57 -31.65 -3.34
N LEU A 104 17.88 -31.80 -2.21
CA LEU A 104 17.02 -32.94 -1.94
C LEU A 104 15.85 -33.00 -2.93
N LYS A 105 15.79 -34.09 -3.72
CA LYS A 105 14.70 -34.35 -4.67
C LYS A 105 13.33 -34.58 -4.00
N LYS A 106 13.34 -34.99 -2.72
CA LYS A 106 12.14 -35.18 -1.88
C LYS A 106 12.37 -34.46 -0.55
N ARG A 107 11.50 -33.52 -0.20
CA ARG A 107 11.47 -32.87 1.12
C ARG A 107 10.83 -33.85 2.11
N VAL A 108 11.63 -34.37 3.03
CA VAL A 108 11.17 -35.28 4.09
C VAL A 108 11.25 -34.53 5.42
N PRO A 109 10.15 -34.40 6.19
CA PRO A 109 10.17 -33.73 7.48
C PRO A 109 11.24 -34.30 8.41
N GLY A 110 11.92 -33.43 9.13
CA GLY A 110 13.06 -33.76 10.00
C GLY A 110 14.39 -33.99 9.28
N LYS A 111 14.42 -33.93 7.94
CA LYS A 111 15.64 -34.17 7.13
C LYS A 111 15.98 -33.03 6.19
N THR A 112 15.15 -31.99 6.12
CA THR A 112 15.42 -30.81 5.29
C THR A 112 16.55 -29.97 5.87
N ALA A 113 17.13 -29.04 5.09
CA ALA A 113 18.15 -28.14 5.60
C ALA A 113 17.56 -27.24 6.72
N GLU A 114 16.32 -26.80 6.53
CA GLU A 114 15.52 -26.03 7.47
C GLU A 114 15.37 -26.75 8.81
N ASP A 115 14.97 -28.03 8.80
CA ASP A 115 14.84 -28.82 10.02
C ASP A 115 16.17 -28.96 10.76
N LYS A 116 17.25 -29.23 10.03
CA LYS A 116 18.59 -29.38 10.62
C LYS A 116 19.08 -28.09 11.27
N ILE A 117 18.85 -26.94 10.62
CA ILE A 117 19.21 -25.62 11.16
C ILE A 117 18.38 -25.34 12.41
N CYS A 118 17.06 -25.51 12.35
CA CYS A 118 16.17 -25.24 13.49
C CYS A 118 16.51 -26.13 14.69
N ASN A 119 16.69 -27.44 14.48
CA ASN A 119 17.03 -28.38 15.55
C ASN A 119 18.39 -28.05 16.15
N ALA A 120 19.42 -27.81 15.32
CA ALA A 120 20.74 -27.44 15.82
C ALA A 120 20.72 -26.19 16.70
N ILE A 121 19.93 -25.18 16.32
CA ILE A 121 19.80 -23.94 17.12
C ILE A 121 19.02 -24.21 18.41
N ASN A 122 17.84 -24.83 18.32
CA ASN A 122 16.97 -25.04 19.48
C ASN A 122 17.56 -26.01 20.52
N ASP A 123 18.32 -27.01 20.07
CA ASP A 123 18.92 -28.04 20.94
C ASP A 123 20.28 -27.60 21.53
N SER A 124 20.75 -26.39 21.19
CA SER A 124 22.07 -25.91 21.61
C SER A 124 22.13 -25.31 23.02
N ASP A 125 20.98 -25.06 23.65
CA ASP A 125 20.82 -24.28 24.89
C ASP A 125 21.43 -22.87 24.85
N VAL A 126 21.82 -22.36 23.68
CA VAL A 126 22.42 -21.02 23.51
C VAL A 126 21.38 -19.91 23.61
N LEU A 127 20.15 -20.19 23.16
CA LEU A 127 19.07 -19.19 23.06
C LEU A 127 17.97 -19.49 24.09
N THR A 128 17.56 -18.46 24.82
CA THR A 128 16.60 -18.56 25.92
C THR A 128 15.25 -17.93 25.61
N ASN A 129 15.22 -16.92 24.75
CA ASN A 129 14.04 -16.12 24.44
C ASN A 129 13.45 -16.43 23.06
N LEU A 130 14.28 -16.92 22.13
CA LEU A 130 13.88 -17.24 20.76
C LEU A 130 13.67 -18.74 20.56
N HIS A 131 12.71 -19.07 19.70
CA HIS A 131 12.45 -20.43 19.23
C HIS A 131 12.38 -20.46 17.70
N PHE A 132 13.14 -21.35 17.07
CA PHE A 132 13.24 -21.48 15.62
C PHE A 132 12.32 -22.57 15.11
N GLN A 133 11.56 -22.29 14.06
CA GLN A 133 10.65 -23.26 13.45
C GLN A 133 10.84 -23.28 11.93
N ASN A 134 10.85 -24.49 11.37
CA ASN A 134 10.74 -24.69 9.93
C ASN A 134 9.32 -24.32 9.49
N THR A 135 9.20 -23.23 8.73
CA THR A 135 7.94 -22.68 8.22
C THR A 135 7.84 -22.77 6.70
N SER A 136 8.78 -23.45 6.03
CA SER A 136 8.84 -23.57 4.56
C SER A 136 7.55 -24.13 3.93
N ASP A 137 6.87 -25.03 4.63
CA ASP A 137 5.60 -25.63 4.19
C ASP A 137 4.37 -25.07 4.94
N SER A 138 4.56 -24.15 5.90
CA SER A 138 3.50 -23.57 6.72
C SER A 138 3.46 -22.06 6.58
N PRO A 139 2.47 -21.46 5.89
CA PRO A 139 2.40 -20.02 5.78
C PRO A 139 2.19 -19.40 7.16
N LEU A 140 2.87 -18.28 7.42
CA LEU A 140 2.51 -17.44 8.55
C LEU A 140 1.21 -16.72 8.19
N SER A 141 0.19 -16.90 9.03
CA SER A 141 -1.08 -16.17 8.95
C SER A 141 -1.05 -14.97 9.88
N MET A 142 -1.75 -13.90 9.51
CA MET A 142 -2.17 -12.86 10.47
C MET A 142 -3.23 -13.45 11.42
N PHE A 143 -3.41 -12.86 12.61
CA PHE A 143 -4.49 -13.30 13.51
C PHE A 143 -5.89 -13.26 12.88
N GLU A 144 -6.77 -14.17 13.31
CA GLU A 144 -8.14 -14.30 12.81
C GLU A 144 -9.01 -13.06 13.02
N SER A 145 -8.60 -12.16 13.92
CA SER A 145 -9.24 -10.86 14.15
C SER A 145 -9.16 -9.91 12.95
N PHE A 146 -8.27 -10.15 11.99
CA PHE A 146 -8.21 -9.39 10.75
C PHE A 146 -9.19 -9.94 9.70
N PRO A 147 -9.85 -9.08 8.91
CA PRO A 147 -10.69 -9.48 7.79
C PRO A 147 -9.97 -10.44 6.85
N GLU A 148 -10.67 -11.46 6.35
CA GLU A 148 -10.08 -12.49 5.47
C GLU A 148 -9.41 -11.89 4.21
N SER A 149 -9.89 -10.74 3.75
CA SER A 149 -9.29 -9.96 2.64
C SER A 149 -7.88 -9.42 2.92
N GLU A 150 -7.52 -9.29 4.20
CA GLU A 150 -6.24 -8.72 4.65
C GLU A 150 -5.22 -9.82 4.96
N ARG A 151 -5.68 -11.06 5.22
CA ARG A 151 -4.82 -12.20 5.55
C ARG A 151 -3.91 -12.55 4.37
N ALA A 152 -2.65 -12.13 4.48
CA ALA A 152 -1.60 -12.44 3.50
C ALA A 152 -0.76 -13.61 4.01
N GLU A 153 -0.98 -14.80 3.46
CA GLU A 153 -0.12 -15.94 3.73
C GLU A 153 1.27 -15.71 3.11
N ARG A 154 2.30 -15.74 3.94
CA ARG A 154 3.69 -15.69 3.47
C ARG A 154 4.43 -16.91 3.96
N LYS A 155 5.09 -17.57 3.01
CA LYS A 155 5.99 -18.68 3.29
C LYS A 155 7.36 -18.09 3.53
N ILE A 156 7.87 -18.32 4.72
CA ILE A 156 9.23 -18.00 5.15
C ILE A 156 9.86 -19.37 5.43
N ASP A 157 11.08 -19.63 4.98
CA ASP A 157 11.65 -20.97 5.13
C ASP A 157 11.88 -21.33 6.60
N ILE A 158 12.51 -20.44 7.36
CA ILE A 158 12.71 -20.59 8.81
C ILE A 158 12.27 -19.29 9.50
N SER A 159 11.54 -19.42 10.60
CA SER A 159 11.06 -18.29 11.40
C SER A 159 11.52 -18.44 12.84
N ALA A 160 12.10 -17.38 13.40
CA ALA A 160 12.36 -17.28 14.85
C ALA A 160 11.26 -16.47 15.53
N PHE A 161 10.68 -17.01 16.59
CA PHE A 161 9.59 -16.42 17.34
C PHE A 161 9.99 -16.19 18.80
N ILE A 162 9.39 -15.19 19.46
CA ILE A 162 9.51 -15.03 20.91
C ILE A 162 8.83 -16.21 21.61
N ARG A 163 9.51 -16.79 22.60
CA ARG A 163 8.93 -17.76 23.52
C ARG A 163 7.93 -17.07 24.43
N THR A 164 6.64 -17.34 24.23
CA THR A 164 5.57 -16.84 25.10
C THR A 164 5.40 -17.69 26.36
N GLN A 165 5.78 -18.97 26.29
CA GLN A 165 5.75 -19.91 27.41
C GLN A 165 6.96 -20.86 27.36
N PRO A 166 7.58 -21.20 28.51
CA PRO A 166 8.66 -22.18 28.55
C PRO A 166 8.23 -23.54 27.99
N GLY A 167 9.03 -24.13 27.10
CA GLY A 167 8.82 -25.48 26.56
C GLY A 167 7.67 -25.64 25.56
N VAL A 168 6.91 -24.59 25.26
CA VAL A 168 5.81 -24.63 24.27
C VAL A 168 6.25 -23.89 23.01
N ALA A 169 6.15 -24.55 21.86
CA ALA A 169 6.41 -23.91 20.57
C ALA A 169 5.33 -22.81 20.32
N PRO A 170 5.73 -21.56 20.06
CA PRO A 170 4.79 -20.48 19.77
C PRO A 170 4.04 -20.77 18.47
N LYS A 171 2.78 -20.33 18.39
CA LYS A 171 2.00 -20.39 17.15
C LYS A 171 2.63 -19.45 16.10
N PRO A 172 2.98 -19.92 14.89
CA PRO A 172 3.53 -19.06 13.85
C PRO A 172 2.60 -17.91 13.49
N ALA A 173 3.05 -16.68 13.72
CA ALA A 173 2.32 -15.47 13.38
C ALA A 173 3.30 -14.29 13.22
N PHE A 174 2.92 -13.29 12.42
CA PHE A 174 3.77 -12.11 12.20
C PHE A 174 3.96 -11.28 13.46
N GLU A 175 3.01 -11.29 14.39
CA GLU A 175 2.99 -10.50 15.62
C GLU A 175 4.03 -10.96 16.65
N VAL A 176 4.53 -12.20 16.53
CA VAL A 176 5.55 -12.80 17.41
C VAL A 176 6.86 -13.13 16.67
N LEU A 177 6.91 -12.90 15.34
CA LEU A 177 8.10 -13.09 14.52
C LEU A 177 9.20 -12.09 14.93
N ARG A 178 10.44 -12.56 15.07
CA ARG A 178 11.60 -11.70 15.32
C ARG A 178 12.67 -11.79 14.25
N LEU A 179 12.85 -12.98 13.67
CA LEU A 179 13.85 -13.18 12.62
C LEU A 179 13.32 -14.12 11.53
N PRO A 180 12.94 -13.59 10.36
CA PRO A 180 12.76 -14.39 9.17
C PRO A 180 14.12 -14.77 8.58
N ILE A 181 14.25 -16.04 8.20
CA ILE A 181 15.42 -16.59 7.50
C ILE A 181 14.94 -17.24 6.20
N GLU A 182 15.43 -16.72 5.08
CA GLU A 182 15.13 -17.23 3.73
C GLU A 182 16.30 -18.07 3.20
N LEU A 183 16.00 -19.22 2.62
CA LEU A 183 16.98 -20.11 2.02
C LEU A 183 16.91 -20.02 0.50
N LYS A 184 18.04 -19.76 -0.14
CA LYS A 184 18.17 -19.68 -1.59
C LYS A 184 19.32 -20.54 -2.12
N PRO A 185 19.30 -20.93 -3.40
CA PRO A 185 20.48 -21.47 -4.05
C PRO A 185 21.62 -20.42 -4.07
N PRO A 186 22.91 -20.84 -4.07
CA PRO A 186 24.05 -19.91 -4.13
C PRO A 186 24.01 -18.88 -5.27
N ALA A 187 23.37 -19.23 -6.40
CA ALA A 187 23.23 -18.33 -7.54
C ALA A 187 22.29 -17.15 -7.30
N VAL A 188 21.48 -17.18 -6.23
CA VAL A 188 20.42 -16.21 -5.93
C VAL A 188 20.81 -15.32 -4.73
N ASP A 189 22.12 -15.14 -4.50
CA ASP A 189 22.60 -14.08 -3.60
C ASP A 189 22.06 -12.73 -4.08
N ILE A 190 21.52 -11.93 -3.18
CA ILE A 190 20.86 -10.66 -3.51
C ILE A 190 21.84 -9.53 -3.83
N VAL A 191 23.10 -9.68 -3.43
CA VAL A 191 24.18 -8.73 -3.64
C VAL A 191 25.47 -9.46 -4.05
N VAL A 192 26.40 -8.74 -4.64
CA VAL A 192 27.72 -9.24 -5.05
C VAL A 192 28.78 -8.48 -4.26
N ASN A 193 29.72 -9.18 -3.65
CA ASN A 193 30.81 -8.50 -2.94
C ASN A 193 31.65 -7.67 -3.95
N PRO A 194 31.89 -6.38 -3.68
CA PRO A 194 32.65 -5.51 -4.57
C PRO A 194 34.10 -6.02 -4.69
N THR A 195 34.67 -5.86 -5.88
CA THR A 195 36.05 -6.26 -6.19
C THR A 195 37.05 -5.13 -5.97
N ALA A 196 36.54 -3.91 -5.80
CA ALA A 196 37.31 -2.70 -5.54
C ALA A 196 38.18 -2.80 -4.28
N LYS A 197 39.38 -2.22 -4.37
CA LYS A 197 40.41 -2.30 -3.32
C LYS A 197 40.46 -1.04 -2.45
N SER A 198 40.02 0.11 -2.96
CA SER A 198 39.86 1.34 -2.20
C SER A 198 38.38 1.65 -1.91
N SER A 199 38.12 2.56 -0.97
CA SER A 199 36.76 3.03 -0.68
C SER A 199 36.19 3.82 -1.85
N GLU A 200 37.00 4.67 -2.48
CA GLU A 200 36.62 5.52 -3.61
C GLU A 200 36.18 4.68 -4.81
N GLU A 201 36.88 3.59 -5.10
CA GLU A 201 36.48 2.63 -6.15
C GLU A 201 35.16 1.94 -5.78
N ARG A 202 34.97 1.54 -4.52
CA ARG A 202 33.73 0.88 -4.05
C ARG A 202 32.51 1.77 -4.23
N LYS A 203 32.63 3.07 -3.92
CA LYS A 203 31.54 4.05 -4.06
C LYS A 203 31.04 4.22 -5.49
N THR A 204 31.83 3.81 -6.49
CA THR A 204 31.41 3.80 -7.90
C THR A 204 30.86 2.45 -8.37
N GLN A 205 31.13 1.35 -7.65
CA GLN A 205 30.77 0.00 -8.04
C GLN A 205 29.38 -0.36 -7.51
N GLY A 206 28.44 -0.64 -8.41
CA GLY A 206 27.15 -1.22 -8.04
C GLY A 206 27.32 -2.65 -7.53
N PHE A 207 26.56 -3.01 -6.49
CA PHE A 207 26.72 -4.30 -5.81
C PHE A 207 25.41 -5.11 -5.72
N GLU A 208 24.24 -4.53 -5.94
CA GLU A 208 22.99 -5.30 -6.05
C GLU A 208 23.03 -6.26 -7.24
N HIS A 209 22.73 -7.54 -7.01
CA HIS A 209 22.81 -8.59 -8.03
C HIS A 209 21.58 -8.52 -8.97
N GLN A 210 21.78 -8.36 -10.27
CA GLN A 210 20.68 -8.07 -11.20
C GLN A 210 20.13 -9.30 -11.94
N THR A 211 20.51 -10.52 -11.56
CA THR A 211 19.83 -11.72 -12.10
C THR A 211 18.35 -11.69 -11.73
N PRO A 212 17.43 -12.11 -12.61
CA PRO A 212 15.99 -12.11 -12.33
C PRO A 212 15.61 -12.76 -11.00
N GLU A 213 16.28 -13.85 -10.63
CA GLU A 213 16.05 -14.59 -9.38
C GLU A 213 16.47 -13.78 -8.15
N ALA A 214 17.61 -13.07 -8.22
CA ALA A 214 18.08 -12.21 -7.13
C ALA A 214 17.18 -10.98 -6.94
N VAL A 215 16.68 -10.41 -8.05
CA VAL A 215 15.70 -9.32 -8.04
C VAL A 215 14.40 -9.79 -7.36
N GLU A 216 13.89 -10.96 -7.74
CA GLU A 216 12.70 -11.57 -7.10
C GLU A 216 12.96 -11.86 -5.61
N ALA A 217 14.14 -12.36 -5.24
CA ALA A 217 14.51 -12.64 -3.85
C ALA A 217 14.58 -11.37 -2.99
N ARG A 218 15.09 -10.23 -3.52
CA ARG A 218 15.02 -8.93 -2.82
C ARG A 218 13.58 -8.51 -2.55
N GLY A 219 12.71 -8.64 -3.55
CA GLY A 219 11.28 -8.34 -3.40
C GLY A 219 10.59 -9.23 -2.38
N GLN A 220 10.94 -10.52 -2.34
CA GLN A 220 10.43 -11.48 -1.37
C GLN A 220 10.87 -11.15 0.06
N LEU A 221 12.18 -10.96 0.30
CA LEU A 221 12.71 -10.57 1.61
C LEU A 221 12.07 -9.28 2.13
N SER A 222 11.97 -8.27 1.26
CA SER A 222 11.35 -6.98 1.61
C SER A 222 9.89 -7.13 2.00
N SER A 223 9.19 -8.12 1.44
CA SER A 223 7.79 -8.39 1.80
C SER A 223 7.67 -8.86 3.26
N TYR A 224 8.66 -9.58 3.79
CA TYR A 224 8.66 -10.02 5.19
C TYR A 224 8.78 -8.82 6.12
N THR A 225 9.68 -7.88 5.80
CA THR A 225 9.83 -6.61 6.53
C THR A 225 8.54 -5.80 6.50
N VAL A 226 7.88 -5.68 5.33
CA VAL A 226 6.57 -5.00 5.22
C VAL A 226 5.57 -5.60 6.20
N HIS A 227 5.43 -6.92 6.20
CA HIS A 227 4.49 -7.59 7.10
C HIS A 227 4.89 -7.45 8.58
N GLN A 228 6.19 -7.46 8.91
CA GLN A 228 6.63 -7.19 10.28
C GLN A 228 6.22 -5.77 10.71
N PHE A 229 6.53 -4.74 9.93
CA PHE A 229 6.14 -3.36 10.27
C PHE A 229 4.63 -3.14 10.34
N GLN A 230 3.85 -3.87 9.55
CA GLN A 230 2.39 -3.75 9.57
C GLN A 230 1.74 -4.35 10.83
N HIS A 231 2.40 -5.31 11.48
CA HIS A 231 1.84 -6.09 12.60
C HIS A 231 2.60 -5.90 13.91
N GLN A 232 3.71 -5.18 13.87
CA GLN A 232 4.56 -4.89 15.01
C GLN A 232 4.95 -3.42 15.00
N ASP A 233 4.95 -2.81 16.17
CA ASP A 233 5.43 -1.46 16.36
C ASP A 233 6.96 -1.48 16.34
N CYS A 234 7.53 -1.48 15.14
CA CYS A 234 8.95 -1.64 14.90
C CYS A 234 9.58 -0.39 14.28
N THR A 235 10.79 -0.04 14.75
CA THR A 235 11.61 1.02 14.14
C THR A 235 12.53 0.48 13.05
N HIS A 236 12.89 -0.81 13.15
CA HIS A 236 13.70 -1.54 12.19
C HIS A 236 13.51 -3.05 12.38
N ALA A 237 13.89 -3.84 11.38
CA ALA A 237 13.80 -5.29 11.43
C ALA A 237 15.09 -5.95 10.95
N PHE A 238 15.37 -7.14 11.48
CA PHE A 238 16.48 -8.00 11.04
C PHE A 238 15.95 -9.16 10.20
N SER A 239 16.73 -9.58 9.22
CA SER A 239 16.49 -10.83 8.47
C SER A 239 17.81 -11.51 8.10
N VAL A 240 17.75 -12.80 7.75
CA VAL A 240 18.92 -13.56 7.28
C VAL A 240 18.60 -14.17 5.92
N LEU A 241 19.53 -14.01 4.98
CA LEU A 241 19.54 -14.78 3.75
C LEU A 241 20.62 -15.87 3.86
N ILE A 242 20.21 -17.14 3.78
CA ILE A 242 21.10 -18.29 3.66
C ILE A 242 21.16 -18.72 2.19
N PHE A 243 22.36 -18.85 1.64
CA PHE A 243 22.56 -19.33 0.27
C PHE A 243 23.67 -20.38 0.21
N GLY A 244 23.26 -21.65 0.19
CA GLY A 244 24.16 -22.78 0.39
C GLY A 244 24.73 -22.80 1.81
N LEU A 245 26.06 -22.74 1.94
CA LEU A 245 26.75 -22.70 3.24
C LEU A 245 27.10 -21.27 3.69
N GLN A 246 26.69 -20.26 2.91
CA GLN A 246 26.93 -18.86 3.23
C GLN A 246 25.66 -18.20 3.75
N ALA A 247 25.81 -17.15 4.55
CA ALA A 247 24.73 -16.30 5.01
C ALA A 247 25.09 -14.82 4.88
N ARG A 248 24.06 -13.98 4.81
CA ARG A 248 24.14 -12.53 5.00
C ARG A 248 23.12 -12.12 6.05
N LEU A 249 23.53 -11.20 6.92
CA LEU A 249 22.63 -10.51 7.84
C LEU A 249 22.13 -9.25 7.15
N LEU A 250 20.84 -8.95 7.36
CA LEU A 250 20.20 -7.75 6.84
C LEU A 250 19.58 -6.99 8.00
N ARG A 251 19.73 -5.67 7.99
CA ARG A 251 18.96 -4.73 8.82
C ARG A 251 18.19 -3.80 7.90
N THR A 252 16.88 -3.75 8.03
CA THR A 252 16.02 -2.81 7.31
C THR A 252 15.43 -1.80 8.27
N ASP A 253 15.63 -0.51 8.01
CA ASP A 253 14.84 0.58 8.56
C ASP A 253 14.15 1.35 7.42
N HIS A 254 13.40 2.40 7.73
CA HIS A 254 12.67 3.14 6.70
C HIS A 254 13.57 3.92 5.72
N SER A 255 14.88 4.01 5.95
CA SER A 255 15.84 4.64 5.05
C SER A 255 16.36 3.67 3.99
N GLY A 256 16.63 2.42 4.36
CA GLY A 256 17.14 1.40 3.44
C GLY A 256 17.50 0.09 4.12
N VAL A 257 18.28 -0.74 3.43
CA VAL A 257 18.70 -2.07 3.89
C VAL A 257 20.22 -2.15 3.98
N ILE A 258 20.76 -2.32 5.19
CA ILE A 258 22.17 -2.67 5.37
C ILE A 258 22.33 -4.18 5.24
N VAL A 259 23.27 -4.61 4.41
CA VAL A 259 23.59 -6.03 4.18
C VAL A 259 25.05 -6.29 4.52
N THR A 260 25.34 -7.39 5.21
CA THR A 260 26.71 -7.76 5.54
C THR A 260 27.46 -8.39 4.37
N GLU A 261 28.77 -8.52 4.51
CA GLU A 261 29.53 -9.50 3.74
C GLU A 261 28.99 -10.93 3.96
N ALA A 262 29.25 -11.80 2.98
CA ALA A 262 28.92 -13.21 3.08
C ALA A 262 29.87 -13.89 4.07
N PHE A 263 29.33 -14.74 4.94
CA PHE A 263 30.12 -15.55 5.86
C PHE A 263 29.58 -16.98 5.93
N ASP A 264 30.43 -17.93 6.30
CA ASP A 264 30.02 -19.33 6.47
C ASP A 264 29.29 -19.49 7.81
N TYR A 265 27.96 -19.65 7.79
CA TYR A 265 27.16 -19.77 9.02
C TYR A 265 27.29 -21.14 9.69
N THR A 266 27.95 -22.11 9.03
CA THR A 266 28.21 -23.45 9.58
C THR A 266 29.56 -23.54 10.29
N LYS A 267 30.38 -22.49 10.20
CA LYS A 267 31.74 -22.43 10.77
C LYS A 267 31.96 -21.18 11.60
N GLY A 268 32.97 -21.23 12.46
CA GLY A 268 33.34 -20.09 13.30
C GLY A 268 32.27 -19.78 14.35
N ASP A 269 32.29 -18.55 14.84
CA ASP A 269 31.42 -18.04 15.90
C ASP A 269 30.37 -17.03 15.41
N LEU A 270 30.58 -16.36 14.26
CA LEU A 270 29.76 -15.23 13.79
C LEU A 270 28.25 -15.47 13.82
N PHE A 271 27.76 -16.63 13.34
CA PHE A 271 26.32 -16.89 13.34
C PHE A 271 25.79 -17.13 14.75
N THR A 272 26.55 -17.84 15.58
CA THR A 272 26.19 -18.04 16.99
C THR A 272 26.19 -16.70 17.74
N GLU A 273 27.20 -15.86 17.49
CA GLU A 273 27.33 -14.54 18.08
C GLU A 273 26.16 -13.62 17.70
N PHE A 274 25.75 -13.62 16.43
CA PHE A 274 24.57 -12.91 15.97
C PHE A 274 23.30 -13.36 16.70
N LEU A 275 23.02 -14.66 16.69
CA LEU A 275 21.81 -15.22 17.32
C LEU A 275 21.79 -14.97 18.82
N TRP A 276 22.93 -15.12 19.49
CA TRP A 276 23.08 -14.89 20.92
C TRP A 276 22.84 -13.42 21.30
N ARG A 277 23.40 -12.46 20.55
CA ARG A 277 23.14 -11.03 20.78
C ARG A 277 21.69 -10.66 20.50
N LEU A 278 21.09 -11.22 19.44
CA LEU A 278 19.68 -10.99 19.12
C LEU A 278 18.74 -11.52 20.22
N ASP A 279 19.01 -12.72 20.76
CA ASP A 279 18.22 -13.32 21.85
C ASP A 279 18.17 -12.45 23.11
N ARG A 280 19.31 -11.83 23.46
CA ARG A 280 19.41 -10.90 24.60
C ARG A 280 18.78 -9.56 24.31
N ALA A 281 18.91 -9.07 23.08
CA ALA A 281 18.25 -7.84 22.67
C ALA A 281 16.72 -7.98 22.62
N VAL A 282 16.18 -9.21 22.57
CA VAL A 282 14.74 -9.49 22.57
C VAL A 282 14.17 -9.75 23.97
N GLY A 283 14.97 -10.24 24.94
CA GLY A 283 14.46 -10.59 26.28
C GLY A 283 15.50 -10.68 27.40
N GLY A 284 16.65 -10.00 27.28
CA GLY A 284 17.77 -10.07 28.22
C GLY A 284 18.25 -8.71 28.74
N ASP A 285 19.48 -8.68 29.24
CA ASP A 285 20.18 -7.55 29.88
C ASP A 285 20.87 -6.57 28.90
N GLY A 286 20.64 -6.72 27.59
CA GLY A 286 21.21 -5.88 26.54
C GLY A 286 20.14 -5.07 25.82
N THR A 287 20.38 -3.76 25.68
CA THR A 287 19.62 -2.71 24.98
C THR A 287 18.17 -3.05 24.64
N ASP A 288 17.22 -2.45 25.36
CA ASP A 288 16.04 -1.81 24.77
C ASP A 288 15.45 -2.55 23.56
N GLU A 289 14.72 -3.65 23.80
CA GLU A 289 13.98 -4.49 22.82
C GLU A 289 14.31 -4.18 21.35
N ALA A 290 15.38 -4.77 20.82
CA ALA A 290 15.92 -4.34 19.52
C ALA A 290 14.86 -4.33 18.42
N GLY A 291 14.72 -3.17 17.78
CA GLY A 291 13.76 -2.95 16.71
C GLY A 291 12.34 -2.63 17.16
N VAL A 292 12.04 -2.54 18.46
CA VAL A 292 10.71 -2.20 18.99
C VAL A 292 10.58 -0.70 19.27
N ASP A 293 9.43 -0.13 18.92
CA ASP A 293 9.06 1.22 19.32
C ASP A 293 8.48 1.23 20.74
N LYS A 294 9.30 1.67 21.69
CA LYS A 294 8.98 1.78 23.11
C LYS A 294 7.96 2.85 23.46
N SER A 295 7.65 3.75 22.53
CA SER A 295 6.60 4.74 22.72
C SER A 295 5.19 4.16 22.56
N VAL A 296 5.09 2.85 22.26
CA VAL A 296 3.85 2.08 22.18
C VAL A 296 3.83 1.00 23.26
N THR A 297 2.69 0.81 23.91
CA THR A 297 2.49 -0.23 24.93
C THR A 297 1.18 -0.96 24.69
N ARG A 298 1.22 -2.30 24.68
CA ARG A 298 0.00 -3.12 24.61
C ARG A 298 -0.76 -3.01 25.93
N LEU A 299 -2.09 -2.90 25.86
CA LEU A 299 -2.96 -2.80 27.02
C LEU A 299 -3.79 -4.07 27.19
N ALA A 300 -4.10 -4.44 28.43
CA ALA A 300 -5.01 -5.55 28.71
C ALA A 300 -6.45 -5.18 28.34
N HIS A 301 -7.25 -6.16 27.91
CA HIS A 301 -8.63 -5.91 27.47
C HIS A 301 -9.54 -5.39 28.59
N ASP A 302 -9.22 -5.69 29.85
CA ASP A 302 -9.96 -5.32 31.06
C ASP A 302 -9.42 -4.06 31.75
N ASP A 303 -8.42 -3.37 31.17
CA ASP A 303 -7.93 -2.10 31.69
C ASP A 303 -9.05 -1.03 31.67
N GLU A 304 -9.17 -0.25 32.75
CA GLU A 304 -10.20 0.78 32.90
C GLU A 304 -10.14 1.81 31.75
N VAL A 305 -8.95 2.19 31.29
CA VAL A 305 -8.79 3.15 30.19
C VAL A 305 -9.23 2.56 28.86
N VAL A 306 -9.03 1.26 28.67
CA VAL A 306 -9.50 0.52 27.48
C VAL A 306 -11.02 0.45 27.46
N LEU A 307 -11.65 0.19 28.60
CA LEU A 307 -13.12 0.19 28.72
C LEU A 307 -13.72 1.57 28.40
N LYS A 308 -13.10 2.65 28.88
CA LYS A 308 -13.52 4.03 28.55
C LYS A 308 -13.35 4.33 27.07
N ALA A 309 -12.19 3.99 26.49
CA ALA A 309 -11.93 4.18 25.06
C ALA A 309 -12.99 3.46 24.20
N ARG A 310 -13.33 2.21 24.54
CA ARG A 310 -14.38 1.45 23.84
C ARG A 310 -15.74 2.14 23.89
N GLN A 311 -16.12 2.70 25.04
CA GLN A 311 -17.37 3.46 25.16
C GLN A 311 -17.35 4.72 24.29
N ALA A 312 -16.22 5.43 24.23
CA ALA A 312 -16.07 6.61 23.38
C ALA A 312 -16.14 6.26 21.89
N PHE A 313 -15.44 5.19 21.47
CA PHE A 313 -15.50 4.70 20.09
C PHE A 313 -16.91 4.27 19.67
N ALA A 314 -17.66 3.59 20.56
CA ALA A 314 -19.04 3.21 20.28
C ALA A 314 -19.98 4.41 20.09
N LYS A 315 -19.74 5.53 20.80
CA LYS A 315 -20.50 6.78 20.60
C LYS A 315 -20.15 7.48 19.27
N ALA A 316 -18.97 7.23 18.72
CA ALA A 316 -18.47 7.82 17.48
C ALA A 316 -18.50 6.84 16.29
N GLU A 317 -19.22 5.72 16.40
CA GLU A 317 -19.20 4.63 15.41
C GLU A 317 -19.47 5.12 13.98
N ASP A 318 -20.39 6.07 13.80
CA ASP A 318 -20.75 6.66 12.49
C ASP A 318 -19.62 7.49 11.86
N GLU A 319 -18.65 7.96 12.65
CA GLU A 319 -17.49 8.73 12.18
C GLU A 319 -16.27 7.83 11.94
N LEU A 320 -16.29 6.60 12.44
CA LEU A 320 -15.18 5.66 12.35
C LEU A 320 -15.26 4.81 11.07
N PRO A 321 -14.10 4.40 10.52
CA PRO A 321 -14.08 3.58 9.32
C PRO A 321 -14.53 2.14 9.58
N TYR A 322 -14.42 1.64 10.81
CA TYR A 322 -14.83 0.30 11.20
C TYR A 322 -15.28 0.26 12.67
N VAL A 323 -16.05 -0.78 13.01
CA VAL A 323 -16.55 -1.01 14.37
C VAL A 323 -15.44 -1.61 15.24
N ILE A 324 -15.15 -0.97 16.37
CA ILE A 324 -14.18 -1.48 17.35
C ILE A 324 -14.91 -2.46 18.28
N THR A 325 -14.62 -3.76 18.11
CA THR A 325 -15.25 -4.85 18.88
C THR A 325 -14.56 -5.08 20.22
N PRO A 326 -15.18 -5.80 21.18
CA PRO A 326 -14.54 -6.16 22.45
C PRO A 326 -13.21 -6.91 22.29
N GLU A 327 -13.04 -7.68 21.23
CA GLU A 327 -11.83 -8.47 20.94
C GLU A 327 -10.71 -7.61 20.34
N THR A 328 -11.05 -6.46 19.76
CA THR A 328 -10.09 -5.55 19.12
C THR A 328 -9.03 -5.13 20.13
N GLN A 329 -7.76 -5.45 19.85
CA GLN A 329 -6.63 -5.08 20.70
C GLN A 329 -6.38 -3.58 20.64
N LEU A 330 -6.40 -2.90 21.78
CA LEU A 330 -6.04 -1.49 21.90
C LEU A 330 -4.63 -1.36 22.49
N ARG A 331 -3.99 -0.22 22.22
CA ARG A 331 -2.63 0.09 22.68
C ARG A 331 -2.51 1.53 23.16
N LYS A 332 -1.63 1.77 24.12
CA LYS A 332 -1.22 3.11 24.52
C LYS A 332 -0.14 3.60 23.57
N VAL A 333 -0.25 4.83 23.12
CA VAL A 333 0.75 5.48 22.25
C VAL A 333 1.10 6.84 22.84
N LEU A 334 2.40 7.15 22.92
CA LEU A 334 2.91 8.45 23.36
C LEU A 334 3.07 9.39 22.18
N VAL A 335 2.59 10.64 22.31
CA VAL A 335 2.70 11.69 21.30
C VAL A 335 3.29 12.94 21.94
N TRP A 336 4.44 13.38 21.47
CA TRP A 336 5.06 14.62 21.93
C TRP A 336 4.40 15.82 21.26
N ASP A 337 4.18 16.89 22.03
CA ASP A 337 3.59 18.13 21.54
C ASP A 337 4.63 19.24 21.54
N GLU A 338 5.28 19.41 20.40
CA GLU A 338 6.32 20.45 20.22
C GLU A 338 5.72 21.85 20.02
N TYR A 339 4.39 21.96 19.97
CA TYR A 339 3.67 23.21 19.68
C TYR A 339 2.93 23.78 20.90
N ALA A 340 2.78 23.00 21.98
CA ALA A 340 2.14 23.45 23.21
C ALA A 340 3.10 24.04 24.25
N CYS A 341 4.41 23.75 24.18
CA CYS A 341 5.36 24.17 25.21
C CYS A 341 5.85 25.62 25.00
N ALA A 342 5.88 26.40 26.09
CA ALA A 342 6.78 27.56 26.16
C ALA A 342 8.23 27.05 26.15
N SER A 343 9.19 27.85 25.65
CA SER A 343 10.57 27.44 25.33
C SER A 343 11.38 26.77 26.45
N ASP A 344 10.87 26.78 27.70
CA ASP A 344 11.62 26.42 28.91
C ASP A 344 10.98 25.27 29.73
N GLU A 345 9.87 24.66 29.28
CA GLU A 345 9.26 23.49 29.94
C GLU A 345 9.69 22.15 29.33
N GLU A 346 9.86 21.13 30.17
CA GLU A 346 10.18 19.77 29.73
C GLU A 346 9.02 19.16 28.94
N LEU A 347 9.32 18.65 27.74
CA LEU A 347 8.32 18.25 26.75
C LEU A 347 7.67 16.91 27.13
N SER A 348 6.62 16.94 27.94
CA SER A 348 5.90 15.74 28.36
C SER A 348 5.01 15.18 27.23
N PRO A 349 5.04 13.86 26.94
CA PRO A 349 4.18 13.27 25.93
C PRO A 349 2.72 13.20 26.39
N ARG A 350 1.79 13.39 25.45
CA ARG A 350 0.37 13.05 25.59
C ARG A 350 0.17 11.56 25.36
N GLU A 351 -0.62 10.91 26.21
CA GLU A 351 -0.99 9.49 26.05
C GLU A 351 -2.31 9.36 25.27
N LEU A 352 -2.32 8.50 24.25
CA LEU A 352 -3.51 8.14 23.49
C LEU A 352 -3.79 6.65 23.58
N ILE A 353 -5.08 6.27 23.55
CA ILE A 353 -5.52 4.88 23.42
C ILE A 353 -5.93 4.66 21.97
N VAL A 354 -5.19 3.81 21.27
CA VAL A 354 -5.20 3.71 19.82
C VAL A 354 -5.73 2.35 19.39
N ALA A 355 -6.64 2.34 18.41
CA ALA A 355 -7.12 1.15 17.74
C ALA A 355 -6.19 0.76 16.56
N PRO A 356 -6.28 -0.46 15.99
CA PRO A 356 -5.45 -0.85 14.85
C PRO A 356 -5.52 0.11 13.65
N SER A 357 -4.45 0.16 12.86
CA SER A 357 -4.37 1.06 11.70
C SER A 357 -5.45 0.75 10.67
N VAL A 358 -5.95 1.79 9.99
CA VAL A 358 -6.88 1.66 8.85
C VAL A 358 -6.15 1.63 7.51
N GLN A 359 -4.89 2.06 7.51
CA GLN A 359 -4.07 2.28 6.34
C GLN A 359 -2.67 1.76 6.61
N HIS A 360 -2.17 0.96 5.68
CA HIS A 360 -0.80 0.47 5.74
C HIS A 360 -0.03 0.93 4.52
N SER A 361 1.26 1.23 4.73
CA SER A 361 2.21 1.35 3.64
C SER A 361 2.46 -0.02 3.02
N PHE A 362 2.49 -0.09 1.69
CA PHE A 362 2.90 -1.30 0.96
C PHE A 362 4.41 -1.35 0.68
N SER A 363 5.16 -0.38 1.21
CA SER A 363 6.61 -0.30 1.18
C SER A 363 7.16 -0.34 2.60
N PRO A 364 8.29 -1.01 2.88
CA PRO A 364 8.94 -0.92 4.17
C PRO A 364 9.78 0.37 4.29
N LEU A 365 9.96 1.15 3.22
CA LEU A 365 10.85 2.30 3.16
C LEU A 365 10.09 3.62 2.98
N GLY A 366 10.82 4.73 3.11
CA GLY A 366 10.29 6.07 2.91
C GLY A 366 9.40 6.51 4.07
N ARG A 367 8.30 7.20 3.73
CA ARG A 367 7.45 7.86 4.74
C ARG A 367 6.70 6.93 5.67
N TYR A 368 6.56 5.65 5.30
CA TYR A 368 5.85 4.61 6.05
C TYR A 368 4.71 5.15 6.92
N THR A 369 3.65 5.65 6.26
CA THR A 369 2.57 6.35 6.95
C THR A 369 1.47 5.40 7.38
N LEU A 370 1.10 5.46 8.66
CA LEU A 370 -0.03 4.75 9.27
C LEU A 370 -1.04 5.75 9.83
N SER A 371 -2.29 5.33 9.98
CA SER A 371 -3.38 6.19 10.46
C SER A 371 -4.35 5.40 11.31
N PHE A 372 -4.73 5.98 12.44
CA PHE A 372 -5.42 5.27 13.51
C PHE A 372 -6.59 6.06 14.09
N PRO A 373 -7.72 5.41 14.35
CA PRO A 373 -8.67 5.87 15.35
C PRO A 373 -7.99 5.91 16.72
N ALA A 374 -8.11 7.02 17.42
CA ALA A 374 -7.55 7.21 18.75
C ALA A 374 -8.58 7.79 19.71
N TYR A 375 -8.39 7.52 20.99
CA TYR A 375 -9.12 8.12 22.09
C TYR A 375 -8.13 8.87 22.97
N ASP A 376 -8.45 10.11 23.28
CA ASP A 376 -7.66 10.96 24.16
C ASP A 376 -8.30 10.98 25.57
N PRO A 377 -7.69 10.31 26.57
CA PRO A 377 -8.22 10.29 27.93
C PRO A 377 -8.24 11.66 28.61
N LYS A 378 -7.42 12.62 28.16
CA LYS A 378 -7.33 13.96 28.78
C LYS A 378 -8.54 14.83 28.41
N THR A 379 -9.03 14.70 27.18
CA THR A 379 -10.18 15.47 26.68
C THR A 379 -11.46 14.66 26.61
N ASP A 380 -11.40 13.35 26.85
CA ASP A 380 -12.50 12.39 26.71
C ASP A 380 -13.15 12.43 25.30
N THR A 381 -12.30 12.50 24.27
CA THR A 381 -12.74 12.61 22.87
C THR A 381 -12.07 11.60 21.97
N VAL A 382 -12.80 11.14 20.96
CA VAL A 382 -12.24 10.39 19.83
C VAL A 382 -11.52 11.36 18.89
N CYS A 383 -10.33 10.99 18.45
CA CYS A 383 -9.46 11.76 17.57
C CYS A 383 -8.82 10.84 16.51
N TRP A 384 -8.05 11.42 15.60
CA TRP A 384 -7.33 10.70 14.55
C TRP A 384 -5.83 10.89 14.72
N MET A 385 -5.07 9.81 14.81
CA MET A 385 -3.61 9.86 14.89
C MET A 385 -2.99 9.42 13.57
N LYS A 386 -2.11 10.24 13.00
CA LYS A 386 -1.22 9.88 11.89
C LYS A 386 0.19 9.66 12.45
N ASP A 387 0.77 8.53 12.08
CA ASP A 387 2.13 8.13 12.42
C ASP A 387 2.91 8.02 11.10
N ALA A 388 4.09 8.63 11.02
CA ALA A 388 4.89 8.65 9.81
C ALA A 388 6.39 8.82 10.09
N TRP A 389 7.19 8.45 9.11
CA TRP A 389 8.61 8.73 9.05
C TRP A 389 8.83 9.93 8.14
N ARG A 390 8.98 11.14 8.70
CA ARG A 390 9.19 12.35 7.89
C ARG A 390 10.61 12.38 7.34
N LEU A 391 10.78 12.87 6.12
CA LEU A 391 12.10 13.12 5.53
C LEU A 391 12.77 14.27 6.30
N GLU A 392 14.00 14.07 6.75
CA GLU A 392 14.81 15.11 7.40
C GLU A 392 15.83 15.66 6.41
N GLU A 393 15.40 16.62 5.60
CA GLU A 393 16.24 17.33 4.63
C GLU A 393 15.80 18.80 4.53
N ASP A 394 16.72 19.67 4.07
CA ASP A 394 16.43 21.07 3.87
C ASP A 394 15.23 21.27 2.92
N GLY A 395 14.30 22.15 3.32
CA GLY A 395 13.04 22.39 2.60
C GLY A 395 11.94 21.36 2.91
N PHE A 396 12.12 20.46 3.87
CA PHE A 396 11.05 19.61 4.42
C PHE A 396 10.72 19.99 5.87
N GLU A 397 9.68 20.80 6.03
CA GLU A 397 9.14 21.16 7.34
C GLU A 397 8.27 20.04 7.93
N LYS A 398 8.07 20.07 9.26
CA LYS A 398 7.15 19.16 9.93
C LYS A 398 5.72 19.50 9.50
N GLU A 399 4.89 18.48 9.28
CA GLU A 399 3.49 18.70 8.86
C GLU A 399 2.72 19.58 9.86
N GLY A 400 3.00 19.43 11.17
CA GLY A 400 2.46 20.27 12.22
C GLY A 400 2.82 21.77 12.07
N ASP A 401 4.02 22.10 11.58
CA ASP A 401 4.42 23.49 11.30
C ASP A 401 3.53 24.07 10.21
N THR A 402 3.27 23.29 9.15
CA THR A 402 2.39 23.68 8.06
C THR A 402 0.97 23.93 8.57
N TYR A 403 0.41 23.03 9.39
CA TYR A 403 -0.91 23.23 9.98
C TYR A 403 -0.96 24.46 10.90
N ALA A 404 0.07 24.69 11.71
CA ALA A 404 0.16 25.87 12.58
C ALA A 404 0.23 27.18 11.78
N LYS A 405 0.87 27.19 10.61
CA LYS A 405 0.85 28.33 9.67
C LYS A 405 -0.54 28.48 9.04
N LEU A 406 -1.12 27.40 8.53
CA LEU A 406 -2.43 27.42 7.88
C LEU A 406 -3.52 27.90 8.82
N ALA A 407 -3.54 27.44 10.08
CA ALA A 407 -4.54 27.81 11.07
C ALA A 407 -4.60 29.32 11.39
N LYS A 408 -3.57 30.10 11.03
CA LYS A 408 -3.53 31.56 11.19
C LYS A 408 -4.15 32.31 9.99
N LEU A 409 -4.49 31.61 8.91
CA LEU A 409 -5.05 32.21 7.70
C LEU A 409 -6.55 32.42 7.84
N GLU A 410 -6.97 33.68 7.86
CA GLU A 410 -8.40 34.04 7.94
C GLU A 410 -9.23 33.37 6.83
N GLY A 411 -10.28 32.65 7.24
CA GLY A 411 -11.26 32.00 6.37
C GLY A 411 -10.95 30.53 6.06
N ILE A 412 -9.85 29.98 6.59
CA ILE A 412 -9.47 28.56 6.48
C ILE A 412 -10.24 27.68 7.48
N GLU A 413 -10.83 28.28 8.51
CA GLU A 413 -11.42 27.58 9.63
C GLU A 413 -12.53 26.63 9.15
N GLY A 414 -12.45 25.37 9.58
CA GLY A 414 -13.38 24.32 9.15
C GLY A 414 -13.16 23.78 7.73
N LEU A 415 -12.10 24.20 7.02
CA LEU A 415 -11.70 23.66 5.71
C LEU A 415 -10.46 22.74 5.79
N ILE A 416 -9.74 22.76 6.92
CA ILE A 416 -8.64 21.85 7.25
C ILE A 416 -8.88 21.25 8.65
N PRO A 417 -8.32 20.08 8.97
CA PRO A 417 -8.38 19.51 10.32
C PRO A 417 -7.77 20.40 11.41
N GLU A 418 -8.38 20.41 12.59
CA GLU A 418 -7.79 20.96 13.82
C GLU A 418 -6.75 19.97 14.39
N VAL A 419 -5.53 20.44 14.64
CA VAL A 419 -4.43 19.67 15.24
C VAL A 419 -4.46 19.83 16.75
N LEU A 420 -4.40 18.70 17.48
CA LEU A 420 -4.34 18.68 18.95
C LEU A 420 -2.92 18.70 19.49
N CYS A 421 -2.03 17.94 18.87
CA CYS A 421 -0.61 17.84 19.20
C CYS A 421 0.15 17.23 18.03
N ALA A 422 1.42 17.57 17.91
CA ALA A 422 2.31 16.96 16.93
C ALA A 422 3.77 17.12 17.34
N GLY A 423 4.62 16.19 16.92
CA GLY A 423 6.04 16.24 17.27
C GLY A 423 6.81 15.00 16.86
N ASP A 424 8.14 15.11 16.94
CA ASP A 424 9.03 13.97 16.74
C ASP A 424 8.91 12.97 17.91
N VAL A 425 8.87 11.69 17.58
CA VAL A 425 8.80 10.59 18.56
C VAL A 425 10.15 10.43 19.22
N ARG A 426 10.16 10.23 20.54
CA ARG A 426 11.39 10.06 21.32
C ARG A 426 11.48 8.66 21.92
N ASP A 427 12.70 8.20 22.15
CA ASP A 427 12.98 6.95 22.87
C ASP A 427 12.96 7.15 24.40
N SER A 428 13.29 6.10 25.15
CA SER A 428 13.32 6.15 26.61
C SER A 428 14.40 7.07 27.20
N ASN A 429 15.39 7.48 26.41
CA ASN A 429 16.43 8.43 26.81
C ASN A 429 16.05 9.87 26.45
N GLY A 430 14.92 10.08 25.77
CA GLY A 430 14.48 11.39 25.28
C GLY A 430 15.07 11.77 23.92
N ASP A 431 15.85 10.88 23.30
CA ASP A 431 16.45 11.10 21.99
C ASP A 431 15.41 10.91 20.89
N VAL A 432 15.52 11.71 19.82
CA VAL A 432 14.61 11.62 18.67
C VAL A 432 14.84 10.30 17.93
N GLN A 433 13.77 9.54 17.72
CA GLN A 433 13.81 8.31 16.96
C GLN A 433 14.02 8.61 15.47
N ALA A 434 15.13 8.13 14.90
CA ALA A 434 15.49 8.35 13.50
C ALA A 434 16.07 7.08 12.87
N THR A 435 16.01 7.00 11.53
CA THR A 435 16.73 5.98 10.77
C THR A 435 18.23 6.18 10.89
N VAL A 436 19.01 5.13 10.65
CA VAL A 436 20.49 5.19 10.74
C VAL A 436 21.20 4.66 9.50
N THR A 437 20.48 4.05 8.55
CA THR A 437 21.10 3.49 7.34
C THR A 437 21.88 4.53 6.55
N GLN A 438 21.33 5.74 6.41
CA GLN A 438 21.98 6.84 5.69
C GLN A 438 23.30 7.30 6.31
N ASP A 439 23.50 7.11 7.62
CA ASP A 439 24.71 7.54 8.33
C ASP A 439 25.95 6.74 7.86
N TYR A 440 25.75 5.66 7.09
CA TYR A 440 26.79 4.78 6.58
C TYR A 440 27.04 4.89 5.07
N VAL A 441 26.35 5.78 4.36
CA VAL A 441 26.51 5.95 2.89
C VAL A 441 27.97 6.23 2.52
N ASP A 442 28.70 6.94 3.39
CA ASP A 442 30.09 7.30 3.17
C ASP A 442 31.13 6.37 3.81
N ALA A 443 30.70 5.28 4.45
CA ALA A 443 31.60 4.36 5.13
C ALA A 443 32.59 3.69 4.15
N GLU A 444 33.79 3.36 4.63
CA GLU A 444 34.86 2.79 3.79
C GLU A 444 34.46 1.49 3.09
N TRP A 445 33.60 0.70 3.74
CA TRP A 445 33.11 -0.59 3.24
C TRP A 445 31.91 -0.46 2.28
N ALA A 446 31.26 0.71 2.21
CA ALA A 446 30.04 0.91 1.45
C ALA A 446 30.33 0.94 -0.05
N ALA A 447 29.61 0.09 -0.79
CA ALA A 447 29.52 0.17 -2.24
C ALA A 447 28.51 1.26 -2.67
N ARG A 448 28.41 1.50 -3.98
CA ARG A 448 27.45 2.45 -4.53
C ARG A 448 26.02 2.12 -4.09
N SER A 449 25.36 3.10 -3.48
CA SER A 449 23.93 3.09 -3.15
C SER A 449 23.33 4.42 -3.58
N ASP A 450 22.04 4.42 -3.91
CA ASP A 450 21.34 5.59 -4.44
C ASP A 450 19.99 5.72 -3.69
N ASN A 451 19.58 6.94 -3.36
CA ASN A 451 18.25 7.24 -2.76
C ASN A 451 18.06 6.80 -1.28
N ILE A 452 19.15 6.64 -0.54
CA ILE A 452 19.13 6.45 0.91
C ILE A 452 19.09 7.83 1.58
N HIS A 453 18.05 8.08 2.38
CA HIS A 453 17.78 9.38 2.99
C HIS A 453 17.51 9.25 4.49
N ARG A 454 17.69 10.35 5.25
CA ARG A 454 17.38 10.36 6.68
C ARG A 454 15.88 10.53 6.91
N TYR A 455 15.28 9.67 7.74
CA TYR A 455 13.91 9.84 8.18
C TYR A 455 13.82 9.89 9.71
N VAL A 456 12.92 10.73 10.20
CA VAL A 456 12.62 10.92 11.63
C VAL A 456 11.19 10.48 11.90
N HIS A 457 11.00 9.71 12.97
CA HIS A 457 9.69 9.22 13.38
C HIS A 457 8.86 10.38 13.95
N TYR A 458 7.65 10.58 13.45
CA TYR A 458 6.82 11.75 13.68
C TYR A 458 5.35 11.36 13.86
N ARG A 459 4.67 12.00 14.81
CA ARG A 459 3.23 11.82 15.04
C ARG A 459 2.49 13.15 15.02
N ILE A 460 1.29 13.13 14.46
CA ILE A 460 0.35 14.25 14.46
C ILE A 460 -1.05 13.75 14.78
N VAL A 461 -1.75 14.47 15.64
CA VAL A 461 -3.09 14.11 16.13
C VAL A 461 -4.08 15.17 15.71
N PHE A 462 -5.12 14.76 14.99
CA PHE A 462 -6.20 15.60 14.54
C PHE A 462 -7.43 15.38 15.42
N LYS A 463 -8.00 16.46 15.94
CA LYS A 463 -9.29 16.43 16.65
C LYS A 463 -10.45 16.13 15.72
N THR A 464 -10.29 16.55 14.46
CA THR A 464 -11.36 16.48 13.47
C THR A 464 -11.30 15.17 12.72
N ILE A 465 -12.38 14.39 12.84
CA ILE A 465 -12.60 13.16 12.08
C ILE A 465 -13.58 13.48 10.93
N GLY A 466 -13.38 12.80 9.80
CA GLY A 466 -14.25 12.90 8.64
C GLY A 466 -14.25 11.59 7.87
N ARG A 467 -15.34 11.32 7.15
CA ARG A 467 -15.48 10.11 6.34
C ARG A 467 -14.78 10.27 4.98
N PRO A 468 -14.30 9.19 4.35
CA PRO A 468 -13.61 9.26 3.06
C PRO A 468 -14.47 9.89 1.96
N LEU A 469 -13.83 10.60 1.00
CA LEU A 469 -14.52 11.21 -0.14
C LEU A 469 -15.42 10.23 -0.89
N THR A 470 -14.99 8.97 -1.03
CA THR A 470 -15.71 7.90 -1.74
C THR A 470 -17.08 7.56 -1.18
N THR A 471 -17.40 8.00 0.04
CA THR A 471 -18.68 7.73 0.71
C THR A 471 -19.76 8.78 0.42
N PHE A 472 -19.52 9.71 -0.51
CA PHE A 472 -20.44 10.81 -0.82
C PHE A 472 -21.89 10.32 -1.07
N LYS A 473 -22.86 11.04 -0.52
CA LYS A 473 -24.29 10.66 -0.53
C LYS A 473 -24.96 10.90 -1.89
N ASN A 474 -24.44 11.86 -2.65
CA ASN A 474 -24.88 12.20 -4.01
C ASN A 474 -23.80 13.08 -4.67
N THR A 475 -23.86 13.25 -5.98
CA THR A 475 -22.82 13.99 -6.70
C THR A 475 -22.84 15.49 -6.38
N LYS A 476 -23.95 16.03 -5.87
CA LYS A 476 -23.99 17.39 -5.35
C LYS A 476 -23.10 17.55 -4.12
N GLU A 477 -23.12 16.59 -3.20
CA GLU A 477 -22.20 16.57 -2.06
C GLU A 477 -20.75 16.41 -2.49
N LEU A 478 -20.46 15.54 -3.48
CA LEU A 478 -19.11 15.41 -4.07
C LEU A 478 -18.60 16.77 -4.57
N VAL A 479 -19.38 17.49 -5.37
CA VAL A 479 -18.99 18.81 -5.89
C VAL A 479 -18.87 19.85 -4.77
N GLN A 480 -19.73 19.80 -3.75
CA GLN A 480 -19.65 20.69 -2.59
C GLN A 480 -18.36 20.47 -1.79
N VAL A 481 -17.99 19.22 -1.56
CA VAL A 481 -16.78 18.83 -0.83
C VAL A 481 -15.52 19.24 -1.60
N LEU A 482 -15.49 18.99 -2.91
CA LEU A 482 -14.38 19.42 -3.77
C LEU A 482 -14.26 20.96 -3.83
N ALA A 483 -15.39 21.67 -3.84
CA ALA A 483 -15.39 23.14 -3.80
C ALA A 483 -14.82 23.70 -2.48
N ASP A 484 -15.09 23.05 -1.35
CA ASP A 484 -14.53 23.42 -0.05
C ASP A 484 -13.02 23.15 0.03
N ALA A 485 -12.57 21.99 -0.47
CA ALA A 485 -11.15 21.68 -0.57
C ALA A 485 -10.41 22.65 -1.51
N LEU A 486 -11.01 23.01 -2.65
CA LEU A 486 -10.48 24.02 -3.55
C LEU A 486 -10.40 25.41 -2.89
N LYS A 487 -11.38 25.76 -2.06
CA LYS A 487 -11.34 27.00 -1.27
C LYS A 487 -10.20 26.96 -0.24
N ALA A 488 -10.01 25.84 0.46
CA ALA A 488 -8.90 25.64 1.39
C ALA A 488 -7.54 25.86 0.70
N HIS A 489 -7.36 25.19 -0.46
CA HIS A 489 -6.19 25.32 -1.32
C HIS A 489 -5.97 26.77 -1.78
N THR A 490 -7.02 27.45 -2.21
CA THR A 490 -6.96 28.84 -2.69
C THR A 490 -6.51 29.80 -1.59
N ILE A 491 -6.99 29.61 -0.36
CA ILE A 491 -6.58 30.41 0.81
C ILE A 491 -5.12 30.13 1.15
N ALA A 492 -4.73 28.85 1.21
CA ALA A 492 -3.35 28.44 1.46
C ALA A 492 -2.37 29.04 0.43
N PHE A 493 -2.72 29.00 -0.87
CA PHE A 493 -1.89 29.57 -1.92
C PHE A 493 -1.82 31.10 -1.85
N LYS A 494 -2.97 31.78 -1.75
CA LYS A 494 -3.01 33.26 -1.82
C LYS A 494 -2.51 33.97 -0.57
N LYS A 495 -2.86 33.44 0.61
CA LYS A 495 -2.54 34.07 1.89
C LYS A 495 -1.31 33.44 2.55
N GLY A 496 -1.10 32.13 2.35
CA GLY A 496 0.01 31.39 2.95
C GLY A 496 1.19 31.13 2.01
N MET A 497 1.07 31.39 0.71
CA MET A 497 2.09 31.06 -0.30
C MET A 497 2.45 29.56 -0.31
N ILE A 498 1.47 28.69 -0.01
CA ILE A 498 1.63 27.24 0.08
C ILE A 498 0.91 26.55 -1.09
N LEU A 499 1.62 25.69 -1.82
CA LEU A 499 1.06 24.73 -2.77
C LEU A 499 0.91 23.35 -2.13
N HIS A 500 -0.16 22.63 -2.41
CA HIS A 500 -0.42 21.33 -1.78
C HIS A 500 0.36 20.18 -2.45
N ARG A 501 0.42 20.15 -3.79
CA ARG A 501 1.15 19.16 -4.62
C ARG A 501 0.67 17.70 -4.58
N ASP A 502 -0.41 17.38 -3.85
CA ASP A 502 -0.93 16.00 -3.74
C ASP A 502 -2.46 15.98 -3.55
N ILE A 503 -3.16 16.73 -4.39
CA ILE A 503 -4.63 16.67 -4.45
C ILE A 503 -5.03 15.29 -4.96
N SER A 504 -5.74 14.52 -4.14
CA SER A 504 -6.14 13.15 -4.43
C SER A 504 -7.44 12.77 -3.71
N ILE A 505 -8.04 11.65 -4.12
CA ILE A 505 -9.26 11.13 -3.50
C ILE A 505 -9.10 10.79 -2.01
N ASN A 506 -7.88 10.47 -1.58
CA ASN A 506 -7.57 10.09 -0.20
C ASN A 506 -7.26 11.29 0.68
N ASN A 507 -6.99 12.46 0.09
CA ASN A 507 -6.57 13.67 0.80
C ASN A 507 -7.72 14.67 0.98
N ILE A 508 -8.96 14.25 0.73
CA ILE A 508 -10.16 15.04 0.98
C ILE A 508 -11.14 14.21 1.80
N LEU A 509 -11.57 14.75 2.94
CA LEU A 509 -12.57 14.12 3.82
C LEU A 509 -13.89 14.89 3.78
N ILE A 510 -14.97 14.19 4.10
CA ILE A 510 -16.31 14.74 4.24
C ILE A 510 -16.64 14.86 5.73
N LYS A 511 -17.01 16.06 6.17
CA LYS A 511 -17.53 16.32 7.52
C LYS A 511 -18.78 17.16 7.42
N ASN A 512 -19.92 16.64 7.91
CA ASN A 512 -21.21 17.32 7.86
C ASN A 512 -21.61 17.82 6.44
N GLY A 513 -21.27 17.04 5.40
CA GLY A 513 -21.51 17.39 3.99
C GLY A 513 -20.60 18.50 3.45
N ARG A 514 -19.54 18.87 4.17
CA ARG A 514 -18.51 19.85 3.79
C ARG A 514 -17.16 19.17 3.60
N GLY A 515 -16.29 19.78 2.83
CA GLY A 515 -14.96 19.24 2.52
C GLY A 515 -13.86 19.71 3.46
N LEU A 516 -12.95 18.79 3.79
CA LEU A 516 -11.72 19.04 4.53
C LEU A 516 -10.52 18.59 3.69
N LEU A 517 -9.57 19.48 3.47
CA LEU A 517 -8.31 19.18 2.79
C LEU A 517 -7.23 18.76 3.80
N ILE A 518 -6.68 17.57 3.64
CA ILE A 518 -5.72 16.94 4.57
C ILE A 518 -4.40 16.59 3.87
N ASP A 519 -3.43 16.07 4.63
CA ASP A 519 -2.14 15.55 4.11
C ASP A 519 -1.24 16.62 3.47
N TRP A 520 -0.83 17.59 4.29
CA TRP A 520 -0.02 18.74 3.86
C TRP A 520 1.50 18.49 3.91
N ASP A 521 1.93 17.27 4.19
CA ASP A 521 3.35 16.90 4.33
C ASP A 521 4.18 17.13 3.05
N MET A 522 3.57 16.99 1.86
CA MET A 522 4.20 17.22 0.57
C MET A 522 4.05 18.66 0.03
N CYS A 523 3.54 19.60 0.83
CA CYS A 523 3.28 20.97 0.39
C CYS A 523 4.56 21.77 0.08
N LYS A 524 4.52 22.78 -0.78
CA LYS A 524 5.68 23.65 -1.05
C LYS A 524 5.38 25.08 -0.61
N HIS A 525 6.26 25.64 0.21
CA HIS A 525 6.33 27.07 0.48
C HIS A 525 7.00 27.78 -0.71
N LEU A 526 6.30 28.72 -1.34
CA LEU A 526 6.80 29.40 -2.54
C LEU A 526 7.88 30.46 -2.26
N GLU A 527 8.07 30.82 -0.99
CA GLU A 527 9.15 31.70 -0.55
C GLU A 527 10.52 31.03 -0.64
N GLU A 528 10.55 29.69 -0.63
CA GLU A 528 11.75 28.89 -0.84
C GLU A 528 12.07 28.77 -2.34
N LYS A 529 13.17 29.40 -2.74
CA LYS A 529 13.58 29.50 -4.16
C LYS A 529 14.13 28.20 -4.73
N GLU A 530 14.60 27.29 -3.90
CA GLU A 530 15.22 26.04 -4.35
C GLU A 530 14.17 25.00 -4.79
N PRO A 531 14.46 24.20 -5.84
CA PRO A 531 13.67 23.04 -6.18
C PRO A 531 13.81 21.99 -5.07
N ARG A 532 12.70 21.70 -4.38
CA ARG A 532 12.55 20.68 -3.33
C ARG A 532 12.75 19.27 -3.91
N ILE A 533 14.00 18.92 -4.22
CA ILE A 533 14.52 17.62 -4.73
C ILE A 533 13.84 17.12 -6.03
N PRO A 534 14.56 16.54 -7.01
CA PRO A 534 13.97 16.11 -8.29
C PRO A 534 12.95 14.95 -8.22
N TRP A 535 12.60 14.42 -7.04
CA TRP A 535 11.56 13.38 -6.91
C TRP A 535 10.17 13.96 -7.20
N ARG A 536 9.43 13.33 -8.11
CA ARG A 536 8.01 13.68 -8.25
C ARG A 536 7.19 13.07 -7.13
N THR A 537 6.41 13.92 -6.50
CA THR A 537 5.50 13.60 -5.39
C THR A 537 4.07 13.74 -5.91
N GLY A 538 3.18 12.82 -5.52
CA GLY A 538 1.77 12.87 -5.89
C GLY A 538 1.18 11.50 -6.25
N THR A 539 -0.13 11.38 -6.11
CA THR A 539 -0.88 10.19 -6.54
C THR A 539 -1.05 10.20 -8.07
N TRP A 540 -0.39 9.27 -8.78
CA TRP A 540 -0.23 9.27 -10.25
C TRP A 540 -1.51 9.56 -11.04
N GLN A 541 -2.63 8.98 -10.61
CA GLN A 541 -3.95 9.16 -11.21
C GLN A 541 -4.37 10.63 -11.31
N PHE A 542 -3.93 11.47 -10.38
CA PHE A 542 -4.35 12.87 -10.27
C PHE A 542 -3.26 13.86 -10.70
N ILE A 543 -2.02 13.41 -10.92
CA ILE A 543 -0.94 14.27 -11.40
C ILE A 543 -1.29 14.87 -12.76
N ALA A 544 -1.04 16.18 -12.93
CA ALA A 544 -1.24 16.89 -14.19
C ALA A 544 -0.48 16.27 -15.38
N ALA A 545 -1.02 16.41 -16.58
CA ALA A 545 -0.45 15.78 -17.77
C ALA A 545 0.97 16.27 -18.10
N GLN A 546 1.20 17.59 -18.03
CA GLN A 546 2.52 18.20 -18.27
C GLN A 546 3.56 17.66 -17.30
N LEU A 547 3.16 17.50 -16.03
CA LEU A 547 4.02 16.89 -15.05
C LEU A 547 4.38 15.49 -15.58
N LEU A 548 3.42 14.57 -15.74
CA LEU A 548 3.68 13.18 -16.13
C LEU A 548 4.61 13.01 -17.35
N ASP A 549 4.52 13.89 -18.34
CA ASP A 549 5.36 13.87 -19.53
C ASP A 549 6.80 14.36 -19.33
N SER A 550 6.99 15.34 -18.44
CA SER A 550 8.28 15.97 -18.18
C SER A 550 8.64 15.87 -16.69
N PRO A 551 8.97 14.66 -16.18
CA PRO A 551 9.18 14.40 -14.77
C PRO A 551 10.30 15.19 -14.09
N LYS A 552 11.35 15.49 -14.83
CA LYS A 552 12.61 15.99 -14.28
C LYS A 552 12.84 17.49 -14.56
N SER A 553 12.02 18.11 -15.42
CA SER A 553 12.23 19.47 -15.92
C SER A 553 11.05 20.42 -15.63
N THR A 554 9.86 19.91 -15.32
CA THR A 554 8.70 20.74 -15.04
C THR A 554 8.55 21.04 -13.56
N THR A 555 8.54 22.33 -13.22
CA THR A 555 8.24 22.80 -11.87
C THR A 555 6.74 22.69 -11.59
N HIS A 556 6.36 22.13 -10.44
CA HIS A 556 4.96 22.11 -10.00
C HIS A 556 4.48 23.54 -9.70
N THR A 557 3.31 23.91 -10.20
CA THR A 557 2.73 25.27 -10.09
C THR A 557 1.25 25.16 -9.68
N LEU A 558 0.62 26.30 -9.38
CA LEU A 558 -0.82 26.37 -9.09
C LEU A 558 -1.68 25.68 -10.16
N CYS A 559 -1.35 25.87 -11.44
CA CYS A 559 -2.08 25.24 -12.55
C CYS A 559 -2.15 23.71 -12.41
N HIS A 560 -1.08 23.08 -11.93
CA HIS A 560 -1.01 21.63 -11.78
C HIS A 560 -1.86 21.11 -10.61
N ASP A 561 -1.90 21.82 -9.48
CA ASP A 561 -2.82 21.51 -8.38
C ASP A 561 -4.29 21.66 -8.84
N LEU A 562 -4.59 22.71 -9.62
CA LEU A 562 -5.94 22.94 -10.18
C LEU A 562 -6.35 21.87 -11.19
N GLU A 563 -5.43 21.41 -12.03
CA GLU A 563 -5.69 20.30 -12.97
C GLU A 563 -5.98 18.99 -12.21
N SER A 564 -5.34 18.80 -11.05
CA SER A 564 -5.58 17.63 -10.20
C SER A 564 -7.03 17.57 -9.67
N PHE A 565 -7.69 18.71 -9.43
CA PHE A 565 -9.12 18.76 -9.09
C PHE A 565 -10.02 18.27 -10.24
N LEU A 566 -9.67 18.57 -11.51
CA LEU A 566 -10.39 18.04 -12.67
C LEU A 566 -10.24 16.51 -12.74
N TRP A 567 -9.01 16.01 -12.62
CA TRP A 567 -8.76 14.56 -12.65
C TRP A 567 -9.50 13.83 -11.53
N LEU A 568 -9.52 14.42 -10.33
CA LEU A 568 -10.25 13.86 -9.19
C LEU A 568 -11.76 13.84 -9.42
N LEU A 569 -12.34 14.95 -9.92
CA LEU A 569 -13.77 15.02 -10.26
C LEU A 569 -14.15 13.95 -11.29
N LEU A 570 -13.34 13.82 -12.35
CA LEU A 570 -13.58 12.85 -13.42
C LEU A 570 -13.46 11.41 -12.91
N TYR A 571 -12.41 11.11 -12.16
CA TYR A 571 -12.19 9.80 -11.57
C TYR A 571 -13.34 9.38 -10.66
N ALA A 572 -13.75 10.27 -9.74
CA ALA A 572 -14.86 10.00 -8.83
C ALA A 572 -16.18 9.77 -9.59
N THR A 573 -16.43 10.57 -10.63
CA THR A 573 -17.64 10.47 -11.46
C THR A 573 -17.71 9.18 -12.27
N LEU A 574 -16.59 8.75 -12.87
CA LEU A 574 -16.56 7.55 -13.71
C LEU A 574 -16.53 6.26 -12.89
N ARG A 575 -15.84 6.27 -11.74
CA ARG A 575 -15.64 5.05 -10.93
C ARG A 575 -16.80 4.75 -9.99
N TYR A 576 -17.38 5.77 -9.35
CA TYR A 576 -18.27 5.57 -8.20
C TYR A 576 -19.76 5.76 -8.52
N ARG A 577 -20.20 5.65 -9.79
CA ARG A 577 -21.54 6.10 -10.20
C ARG A 577 -22.41 5.04 -10.93
N TYR A 578 -23.34 4.38 -10.20
CA TYR A 578 -24.53 3.56 -10.56
C TYR A 578 -24.55 2.00 -10.47
N ARG A 579 -25.56 1.48 -9.75
CA ARG A 579 -26.28 0.22 -10.05
C ARG A 579 -27.44 0.53 -11.00
N LEU A 580 -27.62 -0.22 -12.09
CA LEU A 580 -28.92 -0.36 -12.73
C LEU A 580 -29.67 -1.53 -12.06
N PRO A 581 -30.93 -1.40 -11.62
CA PRO A 581 -31.80 -2.57 -11.53
C PRO A 581 -31.96 -3.14 -12.95
N HIS A 582 -31.97 -4.47 -13.09
CA HIS A 582 -32.29 -5.12 -14.36
C HIS A 582 -33.64 -4.58 -14.88
N LEU A 583 -33.60 -3.71 -15.89
CA LEU A 583 -34.80 -3.26 -16.60
C LEU A 583 -35.23 -4.38 -17.55
N THR A 584 -35.99 -5.35 -17.04
CA THR A 584 -37.00 -5.99 -17.88
C THR A 584 -38.08 -4.94 -18.08
N ALA A 585 -38.09 -4.30 -19.23
CA ALA A 585 -39.14 -3.35 -19.59
C ALA A 585 -40.50 -4.06 -19.64
N PRO A 586 -41.57 -3.42 -19.15
CA PRO A 586 -42.84 -3.44 -19.84
C PRO A 586 -42.91 -2.17 -20.69
N VAL A 587 -43.09 -2.38 -21.99
CA VAL A 587 -43.69 -1.37 -22.87
C VAL A 587 -45.09 -1.12 -22.36
N ASP A 588 -45.49 0.14 -22.18
CA ASP A 588 -46.79 0.64 -22.65
C ASP A 588 -46.89 2.18 -22.55
N ASP A 589 -47.61 2.70 -23.55
CA ASP A 589 -47.91 4.08 -23.92
C ASP A 589 -48.42 5.01 -22.79
N ILE A 590 -48.26 6.33 -22.99
CA ILE A 590 -49.38 7.28 -23.19
C ILE A 590 -48.85 8.68 -23.56
N GLN A 591 -49.47 9.22 -24.61
CA GLN A 591 -49.33 10.56 -25.20
C GLN A 591 -49.74 11.72 -24.27
N ALA A 592 -49.19 12.91 -24.54
CA ALA A 592 -49.71 14.30 -24.37
C ALA A 592 -48.59 15.23 -23.85
N GLN A 593 -48.38 16.49 -24.23
CA GLN A 593 -48.99 17.45 -25.16
C GLN A 593 -47.98 18.61 -25.28
N SER A 594 -47.80 19.18 -26.47
CA SER A 594 -47.12 20.47 -26.67
C SER A 594 -48.08 21.62 -26.37
N MET A 595 -47.57 22.68 -25.72
CA MET A 595 -48.22 23.99 -25.69
C MET A 595 -47.15 25.08 -25.79
N PHE A 596 -46.93 25.57 -27.02
CA PHE A 596 -46.52 26.96 -27.29
C PHE A 596 -47.19 27.39 -28.61
N PRO A 597 -47.81 28.58 -28.68
CA PRO A 597 -48.45 29.08 -29.91
C PRO A 597 -47.47 29.77 -30.87
N ASP A 598 -47.74 29.57 -32.16
CA ASP A 598 -47.07 30.13 -33.34
C ASP A 598 -47.31 31.63 -33.56
N LEU A 599 -46.40 32.25 -34.33
CA LEU A 599 -46.70 33.40 -35.18
C LEU A 599 -46.09 33.23 -36.59
N GLU A 600 -47.00 33.13 -37.57
CA GLU A 600 -46.97 33.62 -38.98
C GLU A 600 -46.05 32.87 -40.00
N ALA A 601 -46.58 32.03 -40.91
CA ALA A 601 -47.19 32.27 -42.24
C ALA A 601 -46.14 32.73 -43.31
N GLU A 602 -46.00 32.21 -44.54
CA GLU A 602 -46.88 31.55 -45.54
C GLU A 602 -46.11 30.56 -46.47
N GLU A 603 -46.89 29.64 -47.09
CA GLU A 603 -46.86 29.00 -48.45
C GLU A 603 -45.53 28.94 -49.25
N ASP A 604 -45.10 27.83 -49.89
CA ASP A 604 -45.76 27.07 -50.98
C ASP A 604 -45.09 25.67 -51.24
N THR A 605 -45.82 24.78 -51.91
CA THR A 605 -45.74 23.30 -52.20
C THR A 605 -44.52 22.73 -52.99
N PRO A 606 -44.42 21.41 -53.36
CA PRO A 606 -44.73 20.12 -52.68
C PRO A 606 -43.62 19.01 -52.78
N ALA A 607 -43.82 17.95 -51.98
CA ALA A 607 -43.40 16.54 -52.19
C ALA A 607 -41.91 16.23 -52.52
N THR A 608 -41.17 15.78 -51.50
CA THR A 608 -40.05 14.85 -51.68
C THR A 608 -40.15 13.69 -50.69
N GLN A 609 -39.88 12.51 -51.23
CA GLN A 609 -40.12 11.19 -50.67
C GLN A 609 -39.60 11.04 -49.23
N ALA A 610 -40.42 10.43 -48.37
CA ALA A 610 -40.01 9.97 -47.06
C ALA A 610 -38.89 8.92 -47.22
N VAL A 611 -37.65 9.36 -47.01
CA VAL A 611 -36.54 8.45 -46.70
C VAL A 611 -36.86 7.86 -45.33
N PRO A 612 -36.83 6.53 -45.15
CA PRO A 612 -36.93 5.96 -43.81
C PRO A 612 -35.73 6.47 -43.02
N VAL A 613 -35.97 7.36 -42.07
CA VAL A 613 -34.99 7.67 -41.03
C VAL A 613 -34.77 6.36 -40.31
N LYS A 614 -33.64 5.69 -40.60
CA LYS A 614 -33.14 4.66 -39.70
C LYS A 614 -32.99 5.36 -38.36
N GLN A 615 -33.87 5.03 -37.41
CA GLN A 615 -33.56 5.25 -36.00
C GLN A 615 -32.18 4.63 -35.80
N ALA A 616 -31.18 5.48 -35.58
CA ALA A 616 -29.89 5.00 -35.16
C ALA A 616 -30.16 4.27 -33.83
N GLU A 617 -29.97 2.96 -33.81
CA GLU A 617 -29.88 2.21 -32.58
C GLU A 617 -28.78 2.86 -31.75
N VAL A 618 -29.17 3.62 -30.73
CA VAL A 618 -28.23 4.14 -29.74
C VAL A 618 -27.84 2.96 -28.89
N THR A 619 -26.73 2.32 -29.24
CA THR A 619 -26.11 1.29 -28.42
C THR A 619 -25.28 1.99 -27.34
N TYR A 620 -25.73 1.87 -26.09
CA TYR A 620 -25.11 2.43 -24.91
C TYR A 620 -23.96 1.53 -24.41
N MET A 621 -22.90 2.10 -23.83
CA MET A 621 -21.78 1.33 -23.27
C MET A 621 -22.20 0.47 -22.06
N ASP A 622 -21.64 -0.73 -21.99
CA ASP A 622 -21.72 -1.60 -20.81
C ASP A 622 -20.58 -1.28 -19.82
N TRP A 623 -20.77 -1.59 -18.54
CA TRP A 623 -19.81 -1.32 -17.45
C TRP A 623 -18.35 -1.74 -17.72
N PRO A 624 -18.07 -2.88 -18.39
CA PRO A 624 -16.72 -3.28 -18.76
C PRO A 624 -15.98 -2.23 -19.62
N GLU A 625 -16.69 -1.52 -20.50
CA GLU A 625 -16.08 -0.54 -21.39
C GLU A 625 -15.71 0.75 -20.65
N VAL A 626 -16.56 1.21 -19.71
CA VAL A 626 -16.24 2.32 -18.79
C VAL A 626 -15.06 1.96 -17.91
N GLN A 627 -15.00 0.71 -17.45
CA GLN A 627 -13.90 0.20 -16.65
C GLN A 627 -12.58 0.18 -17.44
N ASP A 628 -12.58 -0.33 -18.67
CA ASP A 628 -11.40 -0.31 -19.53
C ASP A 628 -10.96 1.12 -19.87
N TYR A 629 -11.90 2.05 -19.99
CA TYR A 629 -11.59 3.47 -20.18
C TYR A 629 -10.92 4.10 -18.95
N VAL A 630 -11.45 3.88 -17.75
CA VAL A 630 -10.80 4.36 -16.51
C VAL A 630 -9.42 3.72 -16.36
N HIS A 631 -9.27 2.43 -16.67
CA HIS A 631 -7.96 1.78 -16.69
C HIS A 631 -7.02 2.39 -17.73
N HIS A 632 -7.52 2.73 -18.91
CA HIS A 632 -6.72 3.41 -19.92
C HIS A 632 -6.26 4.78 -19.42
N LEU A 633 -7.18 5.62 -18.92
CA LEU A 633 -6.85 7.00 -18.54
C LEU A 633 -6.05 7.08 -17.23
N PHE A 634 -6.33 6.20 -16.26
CA PHE A 634 -5.84 6.29 -14.88
C PHE A 634 -5.00 5.09 -14.42
N ASP A 635 -4.78 4.06 -15.23
CA ASP A 635 -3.85 2.97 -14.87
C ASP A 635 -2.76 2.72 -15.93
N ASP A 636 -1.75 1.95 -15.53
CA ASP A 636 -0.61 1.58 -16.34
C ASP A 636 -0.73 0.10 -16.79
N LYS A 637 -1.76 -0.21 -17.59
CA LYS A 637 -1.87 -1.56 -18.19
C LYS A 637 -0.86 -1.68 -19.33
N LYS A 638 0.13 -2.57 -19.18
CA LYS A 638 0.89 -3.10 -20.33
C LYS A 638 -0.07 -3.89 -21.22
N GLU A 639 -0.43 -3.36 -22.38
CA GLU A 639 -0.94 -4.20 -23.46
C GLU A 639 0.20 -5.13 -23.92
N GLN A 640 -0.10 -6.41 -24.11
CA GLN A 640 0.92 -7.39 -24.49
C GLN A 640 1.54 -6.99 -25.84
N GLY A 641 2.80 -6.55 -25.81
CA GLY A 641 3.61 -6.29 -27.00
C GLY A 641 3.64 -4.84 -27.50
N GLN A 642 2.97 -3.88 -26.86
CA GLN A 642 3.06 -2.45 -27.20
C GLN A 642 3.77 -1.66 -26.11
N ALA A 643 4.56 -0.65 -26.51
CA ALA A 643 5.13 0.32 -25.59
C ALA A 643 3.99 1.09 -24.93
N THR A 644 3.95 1.12 -23.60
CA THR A 644 2.91 1.83 -22.86
C THR A 644 3.03 3.34 -23.13
N PRO A 645 1.97 4.03 -23.58
CA PRO A 645 2.00 5.48 -23.73
C PRO A 645 2.40 6.13 -22.40
N LYS A 646 3.24 7.17 -22.43
CA LYS A 646 3.67 7.89 -21.21
C LYS A 646 2.42 8.48 -20.54
N GLY A 647 2.35 8.44 -19.21
CA GLY A 647 1.12 8.72 -18.45
C GLY A 647 0.46 10.10 -18.71
N GLY A 648 1.20 11.08 -19.22
CA GLY A 648 0.63 12.38 -19.59
C GLY A 648 -0.07 12.37 -20.95
N GLU A 649 0.39 11.56 -21.90
CA GLU A 649 -0.14 11.48 -23.27
C GLU A 649 -1.64 11.16 -23.31
N ARG A 650 -2.08 10.17 -22.52
CA ARG A 650 -3.50 9.77 -22.43
C ARG A 650 -4.38 10.90 -21.88
N LYS A 651 -3.88 11.61 -20.87
CA LYS A 651 -4.55 12.78 -20.29
C LYS A 651 -4.62 13.95 -21.27
N MET A 652 -3.55 14.19 -22.03
CA MET A 652 -3.57 15.18 -23.11
C MET A 652 -4.57 14.80 -24.20
N HIS A 653 -4.63 13.53 -24.61
CA HIS A 653 -5.62 13.09 -25.60
C HIS A 653 -7.05 13.37 -25.14
N PHE A 654 -7.38 13.12 -23.87
CA PHE A 654 -8.67 13.50 -23.28
C PHE A 654 -8.93 15.01 -23.37
N LEU A 655 -7.94 15.83 -23.01
CA LEU A 655 -8.05 17.29 -23.04
C LEU A 655 -8.16 17.87 -24.46
N LEU A 656 -7.62 17.18 -25.48
CA LEU A 656 -7.57 17.64 -26.87
C LEU A 656 -8.68 17.12 -27.78
N GLY A 657 -9.21 15.92 -27.51
CA GLY A 657 -10.20 15.28 -28.38
C GLY A 657 -9.64 14.75 -29.71
N ASN A 658 -8.35 14.40 -29.80
CA ASN A 658 -7.69 13.97 -31.05
C ASN A 658 -8.08 12.55 -31.52
N ALA A 659 -8.28 12.38 -32.84
CA ALA A 659 -8.77 11.17 -33.54
C ALA A 659 -7.89 9.89 -33.48
N GLY A 660 -6.73 9.91 -32.79
CA GLY A 660 -5.83 8.75 -32.62
C GLY A 660 -6.12 7.89 -31.40
N HIS A 661 -7.18 8.20 -30.65
CA HIS A 661 -7.63 7.41 -29.50
C HIS A 661 -8.32 6.12 -29.99
N PRO A 662 -8.10 4.95 -29.36
CA PRO A 662 -8.95 3.79 -29.62
C PRO A 662 -10.42 4.20 -29.38
N LEU A 663 -11.24 4.21 -30.43
CA LEU A 663 -12.69 4.43 -30.41
C LEU A 663 -13.19 5.79 -29.87
N ASN A 664 -12.58 6.89 -30.30
CA ASN A 664 -12.92 8.26 -29.89
C ASN A 664 -14.39 8.67 -30.07
N ASP A 665 -15.08 8.13 -31.09
CA ASP A 665 -16.51 8.39 -31.30
C ASP A 665 -17.38 7.79 -30.20
N HIS A 666 -16.99 6.64 -29.63
CA HIS A 666 -17.71 6.00 -28.51
C HIS A 666 -17.42 6.69 -27.18
N ILE A 667 -16.23 7.26 -27.00
CA ILE A 667 -15.76 7.85 -25.73
C ILE A 667 -16.12 9.34 -25.60
N ALA A 668 -16.05 10.10 -26.69
CA ALA A 668 -16.68 11.43 -26.76
C ALA A 668 -18.17 11.29 -26.52
N ARG A 669 -18.82 10.31 -27.17
CA ARG A 669 -20.17 9.89 -26.81
C ARG A 669 -20.28 9.41 -25.38
N SER A 670 -19.29 8.82 -24.72
CA SER A 670 -19.43 8.39 -23.30
C SER A 670 -19.30 9.53 -22.30
N VAL A 671 -18.52 10.57 -22.60
CA VAL A 671 -18.46 11.80 -21.79
C VAL A 671 -19.68 12.68 -22.08
N ASP A 672 -20.12 12.72 -23.34
CA ASP A 672 -21.34 13.41 -23.78
C ASP A 672 -22.62 12.60 -23.46
N ASP A 673 -22.57 11.28 -23.27
CA ASP A 673 -23.67 10.41 -22.79
C ASP A 673 -23.62 10.24 -21.28
N ALA A 674 -22.45 10.37 -20.66
CA ALA A 674 -22.38 10.75 -19.25
C ALA A 674 -23.18 12.04 -19.06
N SER A 675 -23.15 13.01 -19.98
CA SER A 675 -24.02 14.20 -19.89
C SER A 675 -25.54 13.91 -19.88
N THR A 676 -25.98 12.75 -20.39
CA THR A 676 -27.39 12.31 -20.33
C THR A 676 -27.71 11.55 -19.02
N ARG A 677 -26.71 10.91 -18.39
CA ARG A 677 -26.86 10.10 -17.16
C ARG A 677 -26.35 10.77 -15.88
N ILE A 678 -25.54 11.81 -15.99
CA ILE A 678 -25.05 12.67 -14.91
C ILE A 678 -25.91 13.92 -14.82
N PRO A 679 -26.11 14.50 -13.61
CA PRO A 679 -26.79 15.78 -13.48
C PRO A 679 -26.21 16.78 -14.46
N VAL A 680 -27.09 17.49 -15.18
CA VAL A 680 -26.71 18.55 -16.10
C VAL A 680 -25.70 19.53 -15.49
N PRO A 681 -25.80 19.92 -14.20
CA PRO A 681 -24.77 20.73 -13.54
C PRO A 681 -23.37 20.11 -13.53
N LEU A 682 -23.27 18.80 -13.28
CA LEU A 682 -22.00 18.08 -13.22
C LEU A 682 -21.38 17.94 -14.61
N ALA A 683 -22.19 17.62 -15.62
CA ALA A 683 -21.73 17.56 -17.01
C ALA A 683 -21.14 18.89 -17.47
N LYS A 684 -21.88 19.97 -17.22
CA LYS A 684 -21.45 21.32 -17.55
C LYS A 684 -20.13 21.68 -16.85
N LEU A 685 -19.98 21.33 -15.58
CA LEU A 685 -18.75 21.56 -14.83
C LEU A 685 -17.54 20.85 -15.47
N ILE A 686 -17.68 19.56 -15.80
CA ILE A 686 -16.62 18.77 -16.44
C ILE A 686 -16.23 19.39 -17.80
N THR A 687 -17.23 19.76 -18.62
CA THR A 687 -17.01 20.38 -19.93
C THR A 687 -16.32 21.74 -19.82
N GLU A 688 -16.72 22.59 -18.87
CA GLU A 688 -16.08 23.89 -18.62
C GLU A 688 -14.62 23.72 -18.20
N LEU A 689 -14.32 22.80 -17.28
CA LEU A 689 -12.96 22.52 -16.85
C LEU A 689 -12.12 21.92 -17.98
N ARG A 690 -12.67 20.99 -18.77
CA ARG A 690 -11.98 20.42 -19.94
C ARG A 690 -11.61 21.51 -20.94
N GLY A 691 -12.53 22.41 -21.26
CA GLY A 691 -12.29 23.55 -22.15
C GLY A 691 -11.29 24.57 -21.60
N LEU A 692 -11.15 24.65 -20.28
CA LEU A 692 -10.18 25.51 -19.60
C LEU A 692 -8.75 24.95 -19.66
N PHE A 693 -8.55 23.65 -19.48
CA PHE A 693 -7.21 23.03 -19.51
C PHE A 693 -6.76 22.62 -20.92
N GLY A 694 -7.67 22.30 -21.83
CA GLY A 694 -7.39 21.87 -23.21
C GLY A 694 -6.40 22.75 -23.99
N PRO A 695 -6.53 24.09 -23.97
CA PRO A 695 -5.62 24.98 -24.70
C PRO A 695 -4.14 24.85 -24.31
N LEU A 696 -3.83 24.49 -23.05
CA LEU A 696 -2.44 24.31 -22.58
C LEU A 696 -1.68 23.25 -23.36
N TYR A 697 -2.38 22.21 -23.78
CA TYR A 697 -1.82 21.02 -24.42
C TYR A 697 -2.07 20.97 -25.92
N GLY A 698 -2.85 21.93 -26.46
CA GLY A 698 -3.37 21.89 -27.82
C GLY A 698 -2.99 23.09 -28.63
N ALA A 699 -3.91 24.06 -28.75
CA ALA A 699 -3.69 25.28 -29.52
C ALA A 699 -2.50 26.12 -29.04
N LEU A 700 -1.98 25.89 -27.83
CA LEU A 700 -0.76 26.51 -27.30
C LEU A 700 0.45 25.56 -27.27
N ALA A 701 0.27 24.27 -27.56
CA ALA A 701 1.40 23.33 -27.68
C ALA A 701 2.27 23.70 -28.88
N GLY A 702 3.56 23.91 -28.63
CA GLY A 702 4.52 24.35 -29.66
C GLY A 702 4.49 25.85 -29.98
N LYS A 703 3.63 26.66 -29.35
CA LYS A 703 3.75 28.13 -29.39
C LYS A 703 4.85 28.60 -28.44
N THR A 704 5.30 29.85 -28.59
CA THR A 704 6.38 30.40 -27.76
C THR A 704 6.04 30.28 -26.27
N PRO A 705 7.03 30.04 -25.38
CA PRO A 705 6.81 29.96 -23.93
C PRO A 705 5.97 31.12 -23.37
N ASN A 706 6.09 32.31 -23.97
CA ASN A 706 5.34 33.50 -23.60
C ASN A 706 3.82 33.37 -23.84
N ALA A 707 3.37 32.65 -24.86
CA ALA A 707 1.93 32.47 -25.14
C ALA A 707 1.26 31.51 -24.15
N VAL A 708 1.96 30.43 -23.79
CA VAL A 708 1.52 29.49 -22.74
C VAL A 708 1.48 30.19 -21.39
N GLN A 709 2.54 30.93 -21.05
CA GLN A 709 2.61 31.70 -19.81
C GLN A 709 1.50 32.77 -19.74
N ALA A 710 1.24 33.51 -20.82
CA ALA A 710 0.18 34.53 -20.83
C ALA A 710 -1.22 33.92 -20.64
N TYR A 711 -1.49 32.75 -21.23
CA TYR A 711 -2.74 32.03 -20.98
C TYR A 711 -2.84 31.57 -19.52
N ALA A 712 -1.76 30.97 -19.01
CA ALA A 712 -1.70 30.52 -17.62
C ALA A 712 -1.86 31.69 -16.63
N ASP A 713 -1.23 32.83 -16.90
CA ASP A 713 -1.35 34.04 -16.08
C ASP A 713 -2.76 34.63 -16.12
N LYS A 714 -3.46 34.50 -17.25
CA LYS A 714 -4.83 34.97 -17.40
C LYS A 714 -5.84 34.08 -16.69
N HIS A 715 -5.66 32.76 -16.78
CA HIS A 715 -6.68 31.78 -16.39
C HIS A 715 -6.38 31.03 -15.08
N PHE A 716 -5.11 30.87 -14.72
CA PHE A 716 -4.63 30.08 -13.59
C PHE A 716 -3.73 30.83 -12.61
N ARG A 717 -3.43 32.13 -12.82
CA ARG A 717 -2.72 32.96 -11.82
C ARG A 717 -3.42 33.00 -10.47
N SER A 718 -4.72 32.73 -10.47
CA SER A 718 -5.48 32.46 -9.25
C SER A 718 -6.45 31.33 -9.50
N ALA A 719 -6.83 30.62 -8.43
CA ALA A 719 -7.87 29.60 -8.47
C ALA A 719 -9.30 30.17 -8.67
N ILE A 720 -9.48 31.49 -8.79
CA ILE A 720 -10.80 32.16 -8.80
C ILE A 720 -11.69 31.60 -9.91
N TYR A 721 -11.15 31.39 -11.12
CA TYR A 721 -11.96 30.92 -12.24
C TYR A 721 -12.44 29.49 -12.03
N VAL A 722 -11.57 28.60 -11.53
CA VAL A 722 -11.93 27.23 -11.18
C VAL A 722 -12.97 27.22 -10.05
N GLU A 723 -12.77 28.01 -8.99
CA GLU A 723 -13.77 28.17 -7.93
C GLU A 723 -15.12 28.66 -8.47
N TYR A 724 -15.09 29.58 -9.43
CA TYR A 724 -16.30 30.11 -10.06
C TYR A 724 -17.07 28.99 -10.77
N CYS A 725 -16.41 28.14 -11.55
CA CYS A 725 -17.06 26.97 -12.20
C CYS A 725 -17.75 26.06 -11.17
N PHE A 726 -17.07 25.69 -10.09
CA PHE A 726 -17.67 24.89 -9.01
C PHE A 726 -18.87 25.60 -8.36
N LYS A 727 -18.76 26.90 -8.06
CA LYS A 727 -19.85 27.70 -7.48
C LYS A 727 -21.06 27.81 -8.41
N GLN A 728 -20.85 27.91 -9.73
CA GLN A 728 -21.95 27.95 -10.70
C GLN A 728 -22.65 26.60 -10.80
N ALA A 729 -21.90 25.49 -10.83
CA ALA A 729 -22.48 24.15 -10.82
C ALA A 729 -23.36 23.92 -9.58
N LEU A 730 -22.91 24.32 -8.39
CA LEU A 730 -23.66 24.16 -7.14
C LEU A 730 -24.95 25.00 -7.08
N LYS A 731 -25.02 26.11 -7.81
CA LYS A 731 -26.23 26.96 -7.91
C LYS A 731 -27.25 26.46 -8.94
N ALA A 732 -26.82 25.61 -9.86
CA ALA A 732 -27.71 25.07 -10.88
C ALA A 732 -28.75 24.11 -10.27
N GLN A 733 -29.88 23.98 -10.97
CA GLN A 733 -30.96 23.05 -10.63
C GLN A 733 -30.65 21.65 -11.19
N ASP A 734 -31.57 20.70 -11.04
CA ASP A 734 -31.45 19.34 -11.63
C ASP A 734 -30.34 18.45 -11.07
N TRP A 735 -29.94 18.70 -9.82
CA TRP A 735 -29.18 17.72 -9.02
C TRP A 735 -30.08 16.55 -8.65
N ARG A 736 -29.51 15.35 -8.63
CA ARG A 736 -30.19 14.12 -8.24
C ARG A 736 -29.82 13.75 -6.81
N ASP A 737 -30.77 13.25 -6.03
CA ASP A 737 -30.53 12.78 -4.66
C ASP A 737 -30.19 11.29 -4.59
N ASP A 738 -30.45 10.54 -5.66
CA ASP A 738 -30.28 9.09 -5.78
C ASP A 738 -29.00 8.66 -6.52
N ASP A 739 -28.06 9.59 -6.76
CA ASP A 739 -26.78 9.33 -7.45
C ASP A 739 -25.57 9.22 -6.50
N ALA A 740 -25.77 8.48 -5.40
CA ALA A 740 -24.76 8.21 -4.38
C ALA A 740 -23.54 7.44 -4.91
N GLY A 741 -22.42 7.62 -4.20
CA GLY A 741 -21.16 6.93 -4.51
C GLY A 741 -21.22 5.45 -4.18
N GLN A 742 -21.06 4.58 -5.17
CA GLN A 742 -20.82 3.15 -4.99
C GLN A 742 -19.73 2.68 -5.97
N ASP A 743 -18.77 1.88 -5.51
CA ASP A 743 -17.72 1.36 -6.39
C ASP A 743 -18.31 0.24 -7.27
N HIS A 744 -18.35 0.46 -8.59
CA HIS A 744 -18.95 -0.46 -9.56
C HIS A 744 -17.93 -1.34 -10.29
N PHE A 745 -16.64 -1.17 -9.99
CA PHE A 745 -15.59 -1.88 -10.68
C PHE A 745 -15.47 -3.29 -10.10
N VAL A 746 -15.79 -4.29 -10.92
CA VAL A 746 -15.58 -5.72 -10.61
C VAL A 746 -14.30 -6.15 -11.32
N PHE A 747 -13.26 -6.51 -10.55
CA PHE A 747 -12.07 -7.13 -11.14
C PHE A 747 -12.38 -8.60 -11.44
N GLU A 748 -12.99 -8.88 -12.60
CA GLU A 748 -13.26 -10.25 -13.03
C GLU A 748 -11.97 -11.06 -13.13
N GLN A 749 -11.89 -12.12 -12.34
CA GLN A 749 -10.90 -13.15 -12.49
C GLN A 749 -11.24 -13.95 -13.75
N ARG A 750 -10.40 -13.85 -14.80
CA ARG A 750 -10.30 -14.97 -15.76
C ARG A 750 -9.75 -16.16 -14.98
N SER A 751 -10.63 -16.94 -14.36
CA SER A 751 -10.29 -18.26 -13.88
C SER A 751 -9.80 -19.03 -15.10
N ARG A 752 -8.49 -19.27 -15.19
CA ARG A 752 -7.96 -20.27 -16.10
C ARG A 752 -8.61 -21.58 -15.69
N LYS A 753 -9.64 -21.99 -16.45
CA LYS A 753 -10.19 -23.34 -16.41
C LYS A 753 -8.98 -24.27 -16.45
N ARG A 754 -8.74 -25.00 -15.37
CA ARG A 754 -7.71 -26.05 -15.31
C ARG A 754 -7.89 -26.91 -16.55
N ARG A 755 -6.96 -26.86 -17.51
CA ARG A 755 -6.73 -27.99 -18.41
C ARG A 755 -6.27 -29.12 -17.48
N ARG A 756 -7.21 -29.99 -17.13
CA ARG A 756 -6.87 -31.33 -16.67
C ARG A 756 -6.58 -32.09 -17.95
N ASP A 757 -5.30 -32.38 -18.14
CA ASP A 757 -4.88 -33.49 -18.97
C ASP A 757 -5.53 -34.75 -18.41
N VAL A 758 -6.32 -35.42 -19.25
CA VAL A 758 -6.66 -36.83 -19.10
C VAL A 758 -6.30 -37.45 -20.44
N GLU A 759 -5.12 -38.04 -20.51
CA GLU A 759 -4.88 -39.20 -21.36
C GLU A 759 -5.73 -40.33 -20.76
N ASP A 760 -6.77 -40.80 -21.45
CA ASP A 760 -6.78 -42.16 -22.02
C ASP A 760 -8.05 -42.40 -22.86
N HIS A 761 -7.91 -43.34 -23.79
CA HIS A 761 -8.72 -43.70 -24.95
C HIS A 761 -10.24 -43.95 -24.75
N SER A 762 -11.04 -43.55 -25.76
CA SER A 762 -11.85 -44.48 -26.59
C SER A 762 -12.76 -43.76 -27.60
N ASP A 763 -12.58 -44.08 -28.89
CA ASP A 763 -13.59 -43.93 -29.93
C ASP A 763 -14.81 -44.81 -29.61
N SER A 764 -16.03 -44.25 -29.66
CA SER A 764 -17.18 -44.73 -30.47
C SER A 764 -18.54 -44.27 -29.92
N GLU A 765 -19.30 -43.69 -30.84
CA GLU A 765 -20.75 -43.83 -31.08
C GLU A 765 -21.82 -43.45 -30.04
N ALA A 766 -22.65 -42.49 -30.51
CA ALA A 766 -24.12 -42.50 -30.52
C ALA A 766 -24.92 -42.23 -29.24
N GLY A 767 -25.98 -41.42 -29.41
CA GLY A 767 -27.18 -41.47 -28.57
C GLY A 767 -27.68 -40.14 -28.04
N ASP A 768 -28.29 -39.37 -28.95
CA ASP A 768 -29.55 -38.62 -28.84
C ASP A 768 -30.30 -38.46 -27.50
N ASP A 769 -30.95 -37.29 -27.46
CA ASP A 769 -32.28 -36.98 -26.90
C ASP A 769 -32.44 -36.58 -25.42
N ASP A 770 -32.65 -35.26 -25.31
CA ASP A 770 -33.91 -34.63 -24.89
C ASP A 770 -34.19 -34.20 -23.44
N GLU A 771 -34.71 -32.96 -23.40
CA GLU A 771 -35.73 -32.40 -22.51
C GLU A 771 -35.37 -32.03 -21.04
N VAL A 772 -34.90 -30.78 -20.85
CA VAL A 772 -35.69 -29.57 -20.52
C VAL A 772 -37.07 -29.83 -19.81
N PRO A 773 -37.62 -29.00 -18.88
CA PRO A 773 -37.07 -27.91 -18.04
C PRO A 773 -37.72 -27.71 -16.63
N GLN A 774 -37.30 -26.61 -15.98
CA GLN A 774 -38.11 -25.60 -15.26
C GLN A 774 -38.59 -25.81 -13.81
N GLY A 775 -38.50 -24.69 -13.06
CA GLY A 775 -39.37 -24.38 -11.92
C GLY A 775 -38.59 -23.96 -10.65
N ILE A 776 -38.08 -22.73 -10.53
CA ILE A 776 -38.76 -21.48 -10.12
C ILE A 776 -39.04 -21.39 -8.59
N GLN A 777 -38.34 -20.42 -7.98
CA GLN A 777 -38.76 -19.47 -6.92
C GLN A 777 -38.70 -19.79 -5.40
N THR A 778 -37.90 -18.94 -4.75
CA THR A 778 -38.22 -17.94 -3.68
C THR A 778 -38.16 -18.28 -2.18
N PHE A 779 -37.37 -17.40 -1.53
CA PHE A 779 -37.54 -16.68 -0.25
C PHE A 779 -37.63 -17.41 1.11
N ALA A 780 -36.58 -17.15 1.89
CA ALA A 780 -36.57 -16.58 3.25
C ALA A 780 -37.39 -17.22 4.39
N GLY A 781 -36.68 -17.53 5.49
CA GLY A 781 -37.11 -17.07 6.82
C GLY A 781 -37.35 -18.13 7.90
N ARG A 782 -36.41 -18.16 8.87
CA ARG A 782 -36.60 -18.38 10.31
C ARG A 782 -36.94 -19.79 10.89
N VAL A 783 -35.97 -20.26 11.70
CA VAL A 783 -36.09 -20.55 13.16
C VAL A 783 -36.64 -21.92 13.64
N LEU A 784 -35.74 -22.59 14.39
CA LEU A 784 -35.90 -23.49 15.56
C LEU A 784 -36.23 -25.00 15.43
N ARG A 785 -35.39 -25.74 16.18
CA ARG A 785 -35.63 -26.90 17.06
C ARG A 785 -35.58 -28.34 16.52
N SER A 786 -34.54 -29.03 16.98
CA SER A 786 -34.52 -30.34 17.68
C SER A 786 -35.65 -31.35 17.40
N ARG A 787 -35.29 -32.57 16.97
CA ARG A 787 -35.27 -33.80 17.80
C ARG A 787 -35.05 -35.07 16.97
N SER A 788 -34.42 -36.02 17.64
CA SER A 788 -34.17 -37.44 17.34
C SER A 788 -35.37 -38.31 16.92
N LYS A 789 -35.08 -39.40 16.19
CA LYS A 789 -35.68 -40.77 16.26
C LYS A 789 -34.60 -41.76 15.76
N ARG A 790 -34.06 -42.75 16.52
CA ARG A 790 -34.59 -44.07 16.96
C ARG A 790 -35.18 -44.88 15.78
N GLN A 791 -34.96 -46.18 15.53
CA GLN A 791 -34.42 -47.33 16.30
C GLN A 791 -34.50 -48.63 15.43
N ARG A 792 -33.74 -49.69 15.76
CA ARG A 792 -34.07 -51.16 15.76
C ARG A 792 -32.76 -51.95 16.06
N VAL A 793 -32.51 -52.56 17.22
CA VAL A 793 -33.02 -53.82 17.87
C VAL A 793 -32.69 -55.06 17.00
N ALA A 794 -31.97 -56.11 17.43
CA ALA A 794 -32.18 -57.03 18.57
C ALA A 794 -30.85 -57.68 19.07
N ASP A 795 -30.63 -57.82 20.39
CA ASP A 795 -30.76 -59.04 21.26
C ASP A 795 -29.71 -60.14 20.97
N GLY A 796 -28.99 -60.73 21.93
CA GLY A 796 -29.00 -60.66 23.40
C GLY A 796 -27.85 -61.51 24.00
N ASP A 797 -27.64 -61.32 25.32
CA ASP A 797 -27.10 -62.22 26.37
C ASP A 797 -25.88 -63.13 26.11
N GLU A 798 -24.97 -63.42 27.04
CA GLU A 798 -24.95 -63.31 28.51
C GLU A 798 -23.47 -63.40 28.97
N SER A 799 -23.21 -62.93 30.18
CA SER A 799 -21.93 -62.81 30.91
C SER A 799 -21.32 -64.14 31.43
N PRO A 800 -20.38 -64.16 32.40
CA PRO A 800 -18.95 -63.84 32.33
C PRO A 800 -18.07 -64.98 32.94
N THR A 801 -16.72 -64.87 32.93
CA THR A 801 -15.83 -65.18 34.09
C THR A 801 -14.33 -65.07 33.73
N ARG A 802 -13.59 -64.43 34.64
CA ARG A 802 -12.11 -64.35 34.79
C ARG A 802 -11.58 -65.64 35.48
N PRO A 803 -10.28 -65.82 35.84
CA PRO A 803 -9.00 -65.17 35.44
C PRO A 803 -7.78 -66.16 35.30
N GLY A 804 -6.58 -65.61 35.02
CA GLY A 804 -5.26 -66.22 35.32
C GLY A 804 -4.44 -66.49 34.05
N GLY A 805 -3.13 -66.28 33.96
CA GLY A 805 -2.08 -65.91 34.90
C GLY A 805 -0.74 -65.74 34.14
N ARG A 806 0.26 -65.26 34.87
CA ARG A 806 1.68 -64.94 34.55
C ARG A 806 2.43 -65.83 33.54
N ALA A 807 3.38 -65.21 32.82
CA ALA A 807 4.84 -65.50 32.71
C ALA A 807 5.36 -65.03 31.32
N ALA A 808 6.21 -64.00 31.19
CA ALA A 808 7.67 -63.99 31.34
C ALA A 808 8.44 -64.85 30.29
N SER A 809 9.03 -64.19 29.28
CA SER A 809 10.38 -64.48 28.76
C SER A 809 10.73 -63.58 27.54
N ALA A 810 11.78 -62.78 27.66
CA ALA A 810 12.63 -62.31 26.56
C ALA A 810 13.66 -63.42 26.20
N PRO A 811 14.70 -63.23 25.34
CA PRO A 811 14.89 -62.44 24.10
C PRO A 811 15.58 -63.27 22.96
N SER A 812 15.64 -62.75 21.73
CA SER A 812 16.73 -63.00 20.73
C SER A 812 16.56 -62.03 19.55
N LEU A 813 17.40 -61.01 19.35
CA LEU A 813 18.72 -60.97 18.69
C LEU A 813 18.81 -61.62 17.29
N LEU A 814 19.39 -60.82 16.37
CA LEU A 814 19.90 -61.09 15.01
C LEU A 814 18.79 -61.15 13.93
N ARG A 815 18.79 -60.30 12.89
CA ARG A 815 19.89 -59.75 12.09
C ARG A 815 19.48 -58.45 11.41
#